data_AF-A0A7C3RKV7-F1
#
_entry.id   AF-A0A7C3RKV7-F1
#
_cell.length_a   1.000
_cell.length_b   1.000
_cell.length_c   1.000
_cell.angle_alpha   90.00
_cell.angle_beta   90.00
_cell.angle_gamma   90.00
#
_symmetry.space_group_name_H-M   'P 1'
#
loop_
_entity.id
_entity.type
_entity.pdbx_description
1 polymer ?
#
loop_
_entity_poly.entity_id
_entity_poly.type
_entity_poly.pdbx_seq_one_letter_code
_entity_poly.pdbx_strand_id
1 'polypeptide(L)'
;FAWKDNETIIFSAREDEYLFEKERKEKKDDAEVFEDMETFFPIRLFTISLKDKKVLRITENKDQITFFSVSPDGKWVVTTHIDTPRFEVEAKYRPKYFLWDLENHTKKEIFKEKYFSPSYYKWSDDSKELYLVEEKTRYEEKRASGIDLLYSYDPVNDKVKEIPIQWEKGLGGIYGRPFDSAGKRILTSHANGVFNPLVLLEKEDSNWKLTKINHEHASNISNFALSKDGKSLVYIYSTAEKLPKIYFARIEDGTFKEVRVVAEYNKHLEKKFIAKREIVRWKSKGGREIEGILFYPKDWKEGEKYPLILNIHGGPSAYDPDWFELSWGSYPHLLAEKGSFVLMVNYSGSSNYGLDFVESIYGKYYELEVPDIISGVDYLIKRGLVDPEKIGTQGWSNGSILSIALTVEYPQRIKVALCGAGDVNWISDYGNCRFGPQFDDLYMGDSFFKKLEVYIKKSPLFKMDRVITPTLILFGDKDTNVPTEQGFEHYRALQLLGKAPVKLVIFPGEPHGLRRLSHQRRKIEEELAWLDKYFFKKEEKKNKALKAGSPLDVALKKDFKKNEKGFYGVLINGILCPETVKVGEIEVGRFEVTRAQFLEFLSENKNLKTDELYGFKDGNFEPGTENLPVSGVEFELALKYCEWLSAKTGLKFRLPKEKEMEEWLSKSSSEENTLCYWAGYNLNIDEAEELEEKIKELESKEGLILRVGTFSPSYENIYDLNGNVSEWCIGEGNKGKVMGLSARNICDKRQIFKAPSKNYIGFRVVLEKK
;
A
#
# COMPACT_ATOMS: atom_id res chain seq x y z
N PHE A 1 -10.52 -26.95 0.80
CA PHE A 1 -10.68 -28.24 0.10
C PHE A 1 -9.30 -28.89 -0.04
N ALA A 2 -9.25 -30.21 -0.26
CA ALA A 2 -8.05 -30.97 -0.54
C ALA A 2 -8.39 -32.10 -1.52
N TRP A 3 -7.40 -32.58 -2.28
CA TRP A 3 -7.59 -33.73 -3.17
C TRP A 3 -7.58 -35.02 -2.36
N LYS A 4 -8.54 -35.91 -2.62
CA LYS A 4 -8.51 -37.30 -2.15
C LYS A 4 -7.77 -38.18 -3.16
N ASP A 5 -8.05 -37.95 -4.44
CA ASP A 5 -7.45 -38.62 -5.58
C ASP A 5 -7.58 -37.70 -6.81
N ASN A 6 -7.21 -38.16 -8.01
CA ASN A 6 -7.24 -37.33 -9.22
C ASN A 6 -8.64 -36.90 -9.67
N GLU A 7 -9.71 -37.54 -9.17
CA GLU A 7 -11.09 -37.29 -9.60
C GLU A 7 -11.98 -36.79 -8.45
N THR A 8 -11.52 -36.81 -7.20
CA THR A 8 -12.33 -36.52 -6.02
C THR A 8 -11.69 -35.46 -5.14
N ILE A 9 -12.49 -34.46 -4.77
CA ILE A 9 -12.10 -33.39 -3.84
C ILE A 9 -12.87 -33.57 -2.53
N ILE A 10 -12.17 -33.45 -1.39
CA ILE A 10 -12.76 -33.28 -0.06
C ILE A 10 -12.82 -31.79 0.28
N PHE A 11 -13.95 -31.33 0.81
CA PHE A 11 -14.13 -29.95 1.26
C PHE A 11 -14.94 -29.90 2.56
N SER A 12 -14.69 -28.87 3.36
CA SER A 12 -15.50 -28.55 4.54
C SER A 12 -16.59 -27.56 4.17
N ALA A 13 -17.80 -27.77 4.67
CA ALA A 13 -18.92 -26.86 4.48
C ALA A 13 -19.91 -26.96 5.65
N ARG A 14 -20.69 -25.89 5.82
CA ARG A 14 -21.92 -25.93 6.59
C ARG A 14 -23.00 -26.67 5.78
N GLU A 15 -23.91 -27.36 6.48
CA GLU A 15 -25.14 -27.87 5.85
C GLU A 15 -26.17 -26.76 5.58
N ASP A 16 -27.32 -27.16 5.04
CA ASP A 16 -28.43 -26.25 4.74
C ASP A 16 -28.86 -25.43 5.96
N GLU A 17 -29.33 -24.21 5.66
CA GLU A 17 -29.82 -23.27 6.66
C GLU A 17 -31.00 -23.85 7.45
N TYR A 18 -31.01 -23.59 8.75
CA TYR A 18 -32.12 -23.94 9.62
C TYR A 18 -33.36 -23.12 9.25
N LEU A 19 -34.54 -23.62 9.63
CA LEU A 19 -35.81 -22.95 9.36
C LEU A 19 -35.82 -21.50 9.91
N PHE A 20 -35.33 -21.30 11.13
CA PHE A 20 -35.31 -19.97 11.75
C PHE A 20 -34.46 -18.97 10.93
N GLU A 21 -33.35 -19.40 10.33
CA GLU A 21 -32.51 -18.52 9.51
C GLU A 21 -33.21 -18.13 8.22
N LYS A 22 -33.92 -19.07 7.59
CA LYS A 22 -34.73 -18.82 6.39
C LYS A 22 -35.85 -17.82 6.70
N GLU A 23 -36.58 -18.04 7.79
CA GLU A 23 -37.64 -17.14 8.24
C GLU A 23 -37.12 -15.74 8.57
N ARG A 24 -35.94 -15.62 9.18
CA ARG A 24 -35.31 -14.31 9.47
C ARG A 24 -34.93 -13.57 8.19
N LYS A 25 -34.35 -14.26 7.22
CA LYS A 25 -34.05 -13.69 5.89
C LYS A 25 -35.30 -13.23 5.16
N GLU A 26 -36.38 -14.02 5.19
CA GLU A 26 -37.67 -13.65 4.61
C GLU A 26 -38.25 -12.39 5.27
N LYS A 27 -38.12 -12.28 6.60
CA LYS A 27 -38.50 -11.09 7.37
C LYS A 27 -37.55 -9.91 7.21
N LYS A 28 -36.40 -10.09 6.55
CA LYS A 28 -35.30 -9.12 6.49
C LYS A 28 -34.85 -8.66 7.87
N ASP A 29 -34.91 -9.56 8.85
CA ASP A 29 -34.39 -9.32 10.20
C ASP A 29 -32.86 -9.47 10.17
N ASP A 30 -32.17 -8.33 10.25
CA ASP A 30 -30.71 -8.22 10.24
C ASP A 30 -30.11 -8.10 11.65
N ALA A 31 -30.89 -8.35 12.71
CA ALA A 31 -30.35 -8.39 14.07
C ALA A 31 -29.26 -9.47 14.20
N GLU A 32 -28.32 -9.29 15.11
CA GLU A 32 -27.32 -10.33 15.43
C GLU A 32 -27.65 -10.87 16.83
N VAL A 33 -27.77 -12.19 16.97
CA VAL A 33 -28.01 -12.85 18.26
C VAL A 33 -26.67 -13.37 18.76
N PHE A 34 -26.26 -12.92 19.93
CA PHE A 34 -25.05 -13.38 20.62
C PHE A 34 -25.44 -14.39 21.69
N GLU A 35 -25.21 -15.67 21.41
CA GLU A 35 -25.43 -16.78 22.32
C GLU A 35 -24.41 -17.90 22.01
N ASP A 36 -24.25 -18.87 22.91
CA ASP A 36 -23.16 -19.86 22.81
C ASP A 36 -23.49 -21.11 21.98
N MET A 37 -24.67 -21.72 22.15
CA MET A 37 -24.90 -23.12 21.75
C MET A 37 -26.19 -23.38 20.97
N GLU A 38 -27.23 -22.58 21.14
CA GLU A 38 -28.56 -22.76 20.54
C GLU A 38 -28.51 -22.63 19.01
N THR A 39 -27.66 -21.74 18.50
CA THR A 39 -27.42 -21.49 17.07
C THR A 39 -26.08 -22.06 16.59
N PHE A 40 -25.34 -22.75 17.45
CA PHE A 40 -24.09 -23.39 17.09
C PHE A 40 -24.33 -24.54 16.10
N PHE A 41 -23.82 -24.38 14.89
CA PHE A 41 -24.05 -25.31 13.78
C PHE A 41 -22.81 -26.15 13.46
N PRO A 42 -22.98 -27.39 12.96
CA PRO A 42 -21.87 -28.23 12.56
C PRO A 42 -21.25 -27.78 11.23
N ILE A 43 -19.93 -27.90 11.14
CA ILE A 43 -19.18 -27.87 9.88
C ILE A 43 -18.66 -29.28 9.62
N ARG A 44 -18.97 -29.81 8.44
CA ARG A 44 -18.74 -31.22 8.09
C ARG A 44 -17.87 -31.33 6.84
N LEU A 45 -17.33 -32.52 6.61
CA LEU A 45 -16.62 -32.83 5.37
C LEU A 45 -17.56 -33.48 4.35
N PHE A 46 -17.32 -33.11 3.10
CA PHE A 46 -18.00 -33.62 1.92
C PHE A 46 -16.98 -34.01 0.86
N THR A 47 -17.33 -34.95 0.01
CA THR A 47 -16.63 -35.20 -1.26
C THR A 47 -17.43 -34.66 -2.42
N ILE A 48 -16.75 -34.22 -3.47
CA ILE A 48 -17.32 -33.98 -4.79
C ILE A 48 -16.50 -34.76 -5.82
N SER A 49 -17.16 -35.60 -6.62
CA SER A 49 -16.54 -36.27 -7.76
C SER A 49 -16.61 -35.36 -8.98
N LEU A 50 -15.49 -35.17 -9.67
CA LEU A 50 -15.40 -34.32 -10.86
C LEU A 50 -16.06 -34.95 -12.08
N LYS A 51 -16.24 -36.28 -12.07
CA LYS A 51 -16.82 -37.04 -13.18
C LYS A 51 -18.34 -36.90 -13.25
N ASP A 52 -19.02 -37.08 -12.12
CA ASP A 52 -20.48 -37.07 -12.04
C ASP A 52 -21.05 -35.87 -11.26
N LYS A 53 -20.18 -35.02 -10.69
CA LYS A 53 -20.52 -33.86 -9.86
C LYS A 53 -21.35 -34.23 -8.61
N LYS A 54 -21.30 -35.50 -8.20
CA LYS A 54 -22.03 -35.98 -7.03
C LYS A 54 -21.34 -35.50 -5.76
N VAL A 55 -22.12 -34.87 -4.87
CA VAL A 55 -21.66 -34.46 -3.53
C VAL A 55 -22.11 -35.49 -2.51
N LEU A 56 -21.18 -35.95 -1.66
CA LEU A 56 -21.47 -36.89 -0.57
C LEU A 56 -20.93 -36.37 0.75
N ARG A 57 -21.73 -36.43 1.80
CA ARG A 57 -21.30 -36.17 3.16
C ARG A 57 -20.46 -37.35 3.67
N ILE A 58 -19.30 -37.07 4.26
CA ILE A 58 -18.40 -38.11 4.80
C ILE A 58 -18.20 -38.03 6.32
N THR A 59 -18.73 -37.00 6.99
CA THR A 59 -18.76 -36.91 8.46
C THR A 59 -20.15 -36.58 8.99
N GLU A 60 -20.48 -37.06 10.19
CA GLU A 60 -21.78 -36.81 10.87
C GLU A 60 -21.61 -36.13 12.23
N ASN A 61 -20.53 -35.35 12.36
CA ASN A 61 -20.21 -34.64 13.59
C ASN A 61 -21.23 -33.53 13.92
N LYS A 62 -21.29 -33.15 15.20
CA LYS A 62 -22.16 -32.07 15.73
C LYS A 62 -21.40 -30.78 16.01
N ASP A 63 -20.08 -30.86 16.04
CA ASP A 63 -19.14 -29.76 16.25
C ASP A 63 -18.72 -29.14 14.90
N GLN A 64 -17.83 -28.16 14.93
CA GLN A 64 -17.30 -27.53 13.72
C GLN A 64 -15.92 -28.04 13.37
N ILE A 65 -15.77 -28.62 12.18
CA ILE A 65 -14.46 -28.91 11.59
C ILE A 65 -13.85 -27.60 11.07
N THR A 66 -12.86 -27.06 11.76
CA THR A 66 -12.20 -25.79 11.42
C THR A 66 -11.00 -25.97 10.50
N PHE A 67 -10.35 -27.14 10.58
CA PHE A 67 -9.20 -27.48 9.74
C PHE A 67 -9.20 -28.97 9.40
N PHE A 68 -8.64 -29.34 8.25
CA PHE A 68 -8.41 -30.73 7.91
C PHE A 68 -7.23 -30.92 6.94
N SER A 69 -6.64 -32.11 6.95
CA SER A 69 -5.56 -32.51 6.04
C SER A 69 -5.77 -33.95 5.57
N VAL A 70 -5.58 -34.19 4.26
CA VAL A 70 -5.80 -35.49 3.61
C VAL A 70 -4.44 -36.08 3.22
N SER A 71 -4.22 -37.37 3.48
CA SER A 71 -3.00 -38.05 3.08
C SER A 71 -2.89 -38.18 1.56
N PRO A 72 -1.68 -38.21 0.98
CA PRO A 72 -1.47 -38.33 -0.47
C PRO A 72 -2.16 -39.53 -1.13
N ASP A 73 -2.32 -40.65 -0.41
CA ASP A 73 -3.04 -41.84 -0.86
C ASP A 73 -4.58 -41.73 -0.72
N GLY A 74 -5.09 -40.66 -0.12
CA GLY A 74 -6.52 -40.42 0.09
C GLY A 74 -7.15 -41.28 1.19
N LYS A 75 -6.36 -42.07 1.93
CA LYS A 75 -6.83 -42.97 2.98
C LYS A 75 -7.17 -42.25 4.28
N TRP A 76 -6.26 -41.39 4.74
CA TRP A 76 -6.33 -40.74 6.04
C TRP A 76 -6.82 -39.31 5.92
N VAL A 77 -7.66 -38.89 6.86
CA VAL A 77 -7.97 -37.48 7.08
C VAL A 77 -7.72 -37.15 8.54
N VAL A 78 -6.96 -36.10 8.82
CA VAL A 78 -6.91 -35.49 10.15
C VAL A 78 -7.79 -34.26 10.17
N THR A 79 -8.61 -34.11 11.20
CA THR A 79 -9.51 -32.96 11.39
C THR A 79 -9.33 -32.32 12.75
N THR A 80 -9.47 -30.99 12.79
CA THR A 80 -9.53 -30.16 14.00
C THR A 80 -10.97 -29.73 14.24
N HIS A 81 -11.46 -29.94 15.46
CA HIS A 81 -12.86 -29.71 15.83
C HIS A 81 -12.97 -28.71 16.98
N ILE A 82 -13.91 -27.77 16.88
CA ILE A 82 -14.35 -26.92 18.01
C ILE A 82 -15.82 -27.24 18.31
N ASP A 83 -16.15 -27.47 19.58
CA ASP A 83 -17.51 -27.84 20.02
C ASP A 83 -18.23 -26.73 20.79
N THR A 84 -17.59 -25.56 20.92
CA THR A 84 -18.15 -24.37 21.56
C THR A 84 -17.47 -23.10 21.01
N PRO A 85 -18.20 -21.99 20.83
CA PRO A 85 -17.58 -20.71 20.48
C PRO A 85 -16.69 -20.16 21.61
N ARG A 86 -16.87 -20.64 22.85
CA ARG A 86 -16.02 -20.27 24.00
C ARG A 86 -14.56 -20.69 23.85
N PHE A 87 -14.24 -21.53 22.86
CA PHE A 87 -12.87 -21.89 22.49
C PHE A 87 -11.96 -20.69 22.22
N GLU A 88 -12.53 -19.61 21.70
CA GLU A 88 -11.78 -18.42 21.29
C GLU A 88 -11.63 -17.41 22.43
N VAL A 89 -12.52 -17.50 23.41
CA VAL A 89 -12.61 -16.61 24.57
C VAL A 89 -11.81 -17.18 25.75
N GLU A 90 -11.90 -18.49 25.98
CA GLU A 90 -11.34 -19.16 27.16
C GLU A 90 -10.35 -20.27 26.79
N ALA A 91 -9.12 -20.15 27.26
CA ALA A 91 -8.05 -21.13 27.03
C ALA A 91 -8.35 -22.55 27.54
N LYS A 92 -9.36 -22.71 28.42
CA LYS A 92 -9.76 -24.00 28.99
C LYS A 92 -10.42 -24.92 27.96
N TYR A 93 -11.12 -24.36 26.97
CA TYR A 93 -11.71 -25.13 25.89
C TYR A 93 -10.65 -25.38 24.83
N ARG A 94 -10.61 -26.62 24.34
CA ARG A 94 -9.55 -27.09 23.44
C ARG A 94 -10.15 -27.68 22.19
N PRO A 95 -9.42 -27.57 21.08
CA PRO A 95 -9.81 -28.26 19.89
C PRO A 95 -9.65 -29.77 20.12
N LYS A 96 -10.53 -30.56 19.53
CA LYS A 96 -10.40 -32.02 19.46
C LYS A 96 -9.83 -32.40 18.11
N TYR A 97 -8.97 -33.39 18.10
CA TYR A 97 -8.33 -33.87 16.88
C TYR A 97 -8.79 -35.28 16.58
N PHE A 98 -9.15 -35.54 15.33
CA PHE A 98 -9.56 -36.87 14.92
C PHE A 98 -8.81 -37.32 13.67
N LEU A 99 -8.43 -38.58 13.67
CA LEU A 99 -7.98 -39.32 12.51
C LEU A 99 -9.15 -40.14 11.96
N TRP A 100 -9.41 -40.00 10.68
CA TRP A 100 -10.42 -40.74 9.93
C TRP A 100 -9.72 -41.67 8.95
N ASP A 101 -10.09 -42.95 8.99
CA ASP A 101 -9.77 -43.93 7.96
C ASP A 101 -10.94 -43.99 6.99
N LEU A 102 -10.76 -43.43 5.79
CA LEU A 102 -11.82 -43.39 4.78
C LEU A 102 -12.06 -44.74 4.10
N GLU A 103 -11.10 -45.67 4.14
CA GLU A 103 -11.25 -47.02 3.59
C GLU A 103 -12.05 -47.90 4.54
N ASN A 104 -11.71 -47.86 5.84
CA ASN A 104 -12.35 -48.68 6.85
C ASN A 104 -13.56 -47.99 7.52
N HIS A 105 -13.85 -46.75 7.15
CA HIS A 105 -14.89 -45.90 7.74
C HIS A 105 -14.78 -45.80 9.27
N THR A 106 -13.56 -45.70 9.79
CA THR A 106 -13.31 -45.58 11.23
C THR A 106 -12.87 -44.17 11.61
N LYS A 107 -13.13 -43.80 12.86
CA LYS A 107 -12.76 -42.51 13.45
C LYS A 107 -12.10 -42.77 14.79
N LYS A 108 -10.97 -42.11 15.03
CA LYS A 108 -10.26 -42.15 16.30
C LYS A 108 -9.88 -40.74 16.73
N GLU A 109 -10.10 -40.41 18.00
CA GLU A 109 -9.56 -39.18 18.59
C GLU A 109 -8.06 -39.35 18.86
N ILE A 110 -7.28 -38.36 18.45
CA ILE A 110 -5.82 -38.31 18.53
C ILE A 110 -5.40 -37.09 19.35
N PHE A 111 -4.12 -37.02 19.74
CA PHE A 111 -3.58 -35.91 20.54
C PHE A 111 -4.35 -35.65 21.84
N LYS A 112 -4.72 -36.73 22.53
CA LYS A 112 -5.45 -36.68 23.81
C LYS A 112 -4.61 -36.15 24.97
N GLU A 113 -3.30 -36.01 24.77
CA GLU A 113 -2.42 -35.38 25.73
C GLU A 113 -2.93 -33.97 26.02
N LYS A 114 -2.88 -33.59 27.31
CA LYS A 114 -3.66 -32.45 27.81
C LYS A 114 -3.38 -31.17 27.01
N TYR A 115 -2.19 -30.97 26.44
CA TYR A 115 -1.81 -29.68 25.86
C TYR A 115 -1.21 -29.74 24.45
N PHE A 116 -1.41 -30.84 23.72
CA PHE A 116 -0.88 -30.96 22.35
C PHE A 116 -1.89 -30.40 21.33
N SER A 117 -1.61 -29.24 20.76
CA SER A 117 -2.52 -28.47 19.89
C SER A 117 -1.85 -27.97 18.59
N PRO A 118 -1.54 -28.88 17.64
CA PRO A 118 -0.67 -28.54 16.52
C PRO A 118 -1.20 -27.40 15.64
N SER A 119 -0.31 -26.51 15.23
CA SER A 119 -0.61 -25.30 14.45
C SER A 119 -0.47 -25.52 12.93
N TYR A 120 0.34 -26.50 12.52
CA TYR A 120 0.58 -26.84 11.12
C TYR A 120 0.80 -28.34 10.92
N TYR A 121 0.38 -28.84 9.75
CA TYR A 121 0.35 -30.26 9.41
C TYR A 121 0.80 -30.46 7.97
N LYS A 122 1.66 -31.45 7.72
CA LYS A 122 1.99 -31.92 6.38
C LYS A 122 2.26 -33.42 6.37
N TRP A 123 1.52 -34.15 5.55
CA TRP A 123 1.72 -35.59 5.36
C TRP A 123 3.04 -35.88 4.67
N SER A 124 3.68 -37.00 5.03
CA SER A 124 4.76 -37.60 4.25
C SER A 124 4.22 -38.08 2.90
N ASP A 125 5.06 -38.07 1.87
CA ASP A 125 4.64 -38.45 0.51
C ASP A 125 4.17 -39.90 0.41
N ASP A 126 4.65 -40.77 1.30
CA ASP A 126 4.25 -42.18 1.39
C ASP A 126 3.04 -42.42 2.32
N SER A 127 2.41 -41.36 2.83
CA SER A 127 1.24 -41.39 3.70
C SER A 127 1.42 -42.13 5.04
N LYS A 128 2.67 -42.41 5.44
CA LYS A 128 2.99 -43.16 6.68
C LYS A 128 3.15 -42.29 7.91
N GLU A 129 3.53 -41.03 7.74
CA GLU A 129 3.75 -40.11 8.86
C GLU A 129 3.06 -38.77 8.56
N LEU A 130 2.59 -38.12 9.62
CA LEU A 130 2.13 -36.74 9.57
C LEU A 130 3.13 -35.88 10.32
N TYR A 131 3.80 -34.95 9.63
CA TYR A 131 4.67 -33.98 10.26
C TYR A 131 3.84 -32.82 10.81
N LEU A 132 4.18 -32.38 12.02
CA LEU A 132 3.39 -31.45 12.83
C LEU A 132 4.28 -30.34 13.39
N VAL A 133 3.73 -29.13 13.48
CA VAL A 133 4.29 -28.07 14.34
C VAL A 133 3.45 -27.99 15.59
N GLU A 134 4.10 -28.06 16.74
CA GLU A 134 3.50 -27.82 18.06
C GLU A 134 4.24 -26.70 18.77
N GLU A 135 3.48 -25.78 19.36
CA GLU A 135 4.04 -24.66 20.11
C GLU A 135 4.31 -25.08 21.57
N LYS A 136 5.56 -24.94 21.99
CA LYS A 136 5.98 -25.21 23.38
C LYS A 136 5.99 -23.92 24.19
N THR A 137 5.22 -23.91 25.28
CA THR A 137 5.16 -22.83 26.27
C THR A 137 5.25 -23.38 27.71
N ARG A 138 5.66 -22.56 28.67
CA ARG A 138 5.56 -22.84 30.11
C ARG A 138 4.17 -22.60 30.69
N TYR A 139 3.26 -22.00 29.91
CA TYR A 139 1.90 -21.61 30.33
C TYR A 139 0.84 -22.30 29.47
N GLU A 140 0.96 -23.62 29.32
CA GLU A 140 0.14 -24.46 28.43
C GLU A 140 -1.37 -24.35 28.74
N GLU A 141 -1.74 -24.15 30.01
CA GLU A 141 -3.11 -23.94 30.46
C GLU A 141 -3.73 -22.61 30.02
N LYS A 142 -2.88 -21.63 29.71
CA LYS A 142 -3.29 -20.34 29.16
C LYS A 142 -3.22 -20.32 27.63
N ARG A 143 -2.76 -21.41 26.98
CA ARG A 143 -2.51 -21.48 25.54
C ARG A 143 -1.71 -20.25 25.07
N ALA A 144 -0.65 -19.96 25.84
CA ALA A 144 0.22 -18.83 25.61
C ALA A 144 1.16 -19.12 24.42
N SER A 145 1.68 -18.06 23.80
CA SER A 145 2.68 -18.20 22.74
C SER A 145 4.00 -18.77 23.29
N GLY A 146 4.80 -19.33 22.40
CA GLY A 146 5.99 -20.06 22.77
C GLY A 146 6.97 -20.19 21.61
N ILE A 147 7.65 -21.34 21.56
CA ILE A 147 8.52 -21.70 20.44
C ILE A 147 7.92 -22.86 19.66
N ASP A 148 7.98 -22.79 18.34
CA ASP A 148 7.52 -23.85 17.46
C ASP A 148 8.53 -25.01 17.43
N LEU A 149 8.05 -26.23 17.60
CA LEU A 149 8.84 -27.46 17.53
C LEU A 149 8.26 -28.43 16.49
N LEU A 150 9.10 -29.34 15.98
CA LEU A 150 8.72 -30.30 14.95
C LEU A 150 8.43 -31.68 15.54
N TYR A 151 7.33 -32.30 15.13
CA TYR A 151 6.93 -33.65 15.53
C TYR A 151 6.56 -34.50 14.30
N SER A 152 6.63 -35.82 14.43
CA SER A 152 5.96 -36.76 13.54
C SER A 152 4.88 -37.55 14.30
N TYR A 153 3.79 -37.85 13.60
CA TYR A 153 2.71 -38.71 14.06
C TYR A 153 2.56 -39.92 13.15
N ASP A 154 2.60 -41.11 13.73
CA ASP A 154 2.30 -42.38 13.07
C ASP A 154 0.81 -42.71 13.24
N PRO A 155 -0.01 -42.66 12.17
CA PRO A 155 -1.45 -42.90 12.24
C PRO A 155 -1.81 -44.37 12.54
N VAL A 156 -0.92 -45.32 12.24
CA VAL A 156 -1.17 -46.76 12.44
C VAL A 156 -0.94 -47.14 13.89
N ASN A 157 0.19 -46.69 14.46
CA ASN A 157 0.57 -47.01 15.84
C ASN A 157 0.09 -45.97 16.87
N ASP A 158 -0.51 -44.87 16.40
CA ASP A 158 -0.96 -43.75 17.21
C ASP A 158 0.12 -43.19 18.13
N LYS A 159 1.28 -42.88 17.52
CA LYS A 159 2.48 -42.46 18.25
C LYS A 159 2.97 -41.12 17.75
N VAL A 160 3.14 -40.17 18.67
CA VAL A 160 3.80 -38.90 18.44
C VAL A 160 5.27 -39.01 18.84
N LYS A 161 6.18 -38.44 18.03
CA LYS A 161 7.61 -38.36 18.32
C LYS A 161 8.14 -36.97 17.94
N GLU A 162 8.86 -36.34 18.85
CA GLU A 162 9.59 -35.10 18.54
C GLU A 162 10.72 -35.39 17.55
N ILE A 163 10.84 -34.54 16.53
CA ILE A 163 11.98 -34.53 15.60
C ILE A 163 12.98 -33.50 16.12
N PRO A 164 14.19 -33.91 16.53
CA PRO A 164 15.15 -33.01 17.14
C PRO A 164 15.71 -32.03 16.11
N ILE A 165 15.24 -30.78 16.13
CA ILE A 165 15.74 -29.69 15.29
C ILE A 165 17.07 -29.09 15.79
N GLN A 166 17.47 -29.41 17.03
CA GLN A 166 18.72 -28.95 17.65
C GLN A 166 18.91 -27.43 17.60
N TRP A 167 17.83 -26.69 17.85
CA TRP A 167 17.83 -25.22 17.80
C TRP A 167 16.96 -24.65 18.93
N GLU A 168 17.59 -24.04 19.92
CA GLU A 168 16.95 -23.62 21.18
C GLU A 168 15.84 -22.58 21.00
N LYS A 169 15.90 -21.79 19.93
CA LYS A 169 14.91 -20.75 19.63
C LYS A 169 13.65 -21.30 18.96
N GLY A 170 13.63 -22.59 18.60
CA GLY A 170 12.56 -23.22 17.86
C GLY A 170 12.63 -22.98 16.35
N LEU A 171 11.57 -23.38 15.67
CA LEU A 171 11.35 -23.08 14.27
C LEU A 171 10.96 -21.60 14.10
N GLY A 172 11.30 -21.04 12.94
CA GLY A 172 10.93 -19.69 12.53
C GLY A 172 10.23 -19.75 11.18
N GLY A 173 9.25 -18.88 10.95
CA GLY A 173 8.53 -18.85 9.68
C GLY A 173 7.40 -17.84 9.70
N ILE A 174 6.95 -17.43 8.51
CA ILE A 174 5.79 -16.55 8.38
C ILE A 174 4.52 -17.38 8.18
N TYR A 175 3.40 -16.93 8.75
CA TYR A 175 2.09 -17.59 8.70
C TYR A 175 2.08 -19.06 9.18
N GLY A 176 2.95 -19.42 10.13
CA GLY A 176 2.96 -20.76 10.74
C GLY A 176 3.38 -21.89 9.78
N ARG A 177 4.16 -21.59 8.73
CA ARG A 177 4.70 -22.59 7.79
C ARG A 177 6.22 -22.68 7.85
N PRO A 178 6.79 -23.22 8.94
CA PRO A 178 8.24 -23.23 9.13
C PRO A 178 8.97 -24.35 8.37
N PHE A 179 8.26 -25.28 7.74
CA PHE A 179 8.92 -26.39 7.04
C PHE A 179 8.17 -26.84 5.79
N ASP A 180 8.91 -27.54 4.94
CA ASP A 180 8.37 -28.36 3.86
C ASP A 180 9.08 -29.72 3.83
N SER A 181 8.43 -30.75 3.31
CA SER A 181 8.97 -32.11 3.27
C SER A 181 8.77 -32.79 1.92
N ALA A 182 9.74 -33.63 1.53
CA ALA A 182 9.68 -34.49 0.36
C ALA A 182 10.53 -35.75 0.56
N GLY A 183 9.93 -36.93 0.38
CA GLY A 183 10.57 -38.23 0.65
C GLY A 183 11.14 -38.31 2.08
N LYS A 184 12.45 -38.56 2.18
CA LYS A 184 13.20 -38.65 3.45
C LYS A 184 13.76 -37.30 3.93
N ARG A 185 13.37 -36.19 3.29
CA ARG A 185 13.94 -34.86 3.53
C ARG A 185 12.89 -33.91 4.10
N ILE A 186 13.29 -33.12 5.09
CA ILE A 186 12.50 -32.00 5.61
C ILE A 186 13.40 -30.77 5.56
N LEU A 187 12.98 -29.73 4.84
CA LEU A 187 13.64 -28.43 4.88
C LEU A 187 12.90 -27.57 5.90
N THR A 188 13.62 -27.11 6.91
CA THR A 188 13.09 -26.35 8.04
C THR A 188 13.70 -24.96 8.07
N SER A 189 12.92 -24.00 8.56
CA SER A 189 13.32 -22.63 8.82
C SER A 189 13.42 -22.43 10.32
N HIS A 190 14.57 -21.96 10.81
CA HIS A 190 14.89 -21.89 12.23
C HIS A 190 14.89 -20.45 12.74
N ALA A 191 14.31 -20.20 13.90
CA ALA A 191 14.17 -18.87 14.47
C ALA A 191 15.51 -18.23 14.85
N ASN A 192 15.88 -17.06 14.32
CA ASN A 192 17.14 -16.42 14.70
C ASN A 192 17.12 -14.88 14.62
N GLY A 193 16.29 -14.26 15.45
CA GLY A 193 16.15 -12.80 15.51
C GLY A 193 15.40 -12.25 14.31
N VAL A 194 15.97 -11.29 13.59
CA VAL A 194 15.41 -10.81 12.30
C VAL A 194 15.63 -11.80 11.14
N PHE A 195 16.36 -12.89 11.35
CA PHE A 195 16.71 -13.87 10.33
C PHE A 195 16.14 -15.26 10.61
N ASN A 196 15.99 -16.06 9.55
CA ASN A 196 15.51 -17.43 9.62
C ASN A 196 16.38 -18.37 8.77
N PRO A 197 17.53 -18.87 9.27
CA PRO A 197 18.37 -19.82 8.54
C PRO A 197 17.63 -21.12 8.23
N LEU A 198 17.84 -21.64 7.01
CA LEU A 198 17.33 -22.95 6.61
C LEU A 198 18.25 -24.10 7.03
N VAL A 199 17.63 -25.20 7.47
CA VAL A 199 18.30 -26.46 7.84
C VAL A 199 17.59 -27.63 7.15
N LEU A 200 18.36 -28.44 6.43
CA LEU A 200 17.89 -29.69 5.83
C LEU A 200 18.05 -30.83 6.84
N LEU A 201 16.96 -31.52 7.13
CA LEU A 201 16.89 -32.74 7.92
C LEU A 201 16.75 -33.92 6.95
N GLU A 202 17.69 -34.85 6.99
CA GLU A 202 17.65 -36.09 6.20
C GLU A 202 17.49 -37.30 7.15
N LYS A 203 16.47 -38.13 6.89
CA LYS A 203 16.15 -39.30 7.71
C LYS A 203 17.15 -40.44 7.43
N GLU A 204 17.96 -40.78 8.43
CA GLU A 204 18.93 -41.88 8.42
C GLU A 204 18.52 -42.92 9.47
N ASP A 205 17.93 -44.03 9.03
CA ASP A 205 17.29 -45.04 9.88
C ASP A 205 16.28 -44.45 10.88
N SER A 206 16.63 -44.44 12.17
CA SER A 206 15.82 -43.90 13.27
C SER A 206 16.27 -42.49 13.74
N ASN A 207 17.31 -41.95 13.11
CA ASN A 207 17.95 -40.67 13.43
C ASN A 207 17.78 -39.65 12.28
N TRP A 208 18.17 -38.41 12.56
CA TRP A 208 18.14 -37.31 11.61
C TRP A 208 19.53 -36.69 11.46
N LYS A 209 19.99 -36.55 10.22
CA LYS A 209 21.16 -35.76 9.88
C LYS A 209 20.73 -34.33 9.56
N LEU A 210 21.28 -33.37 10.30
CA LEU A 210 20.98 -31.95 10.14
C LEU A 210 22.10 -31.28 9.35
N THR A 211 21.74 -30.62 8.25
CA THR A 211 22.68 -29.87 7.41
C THR A 211 22.18 -28.45 7.25
N LYS A 212 22.87 -27.47 7.86
CA LYS A 212 22.56 -26.06 7.66
C LYS A 212 22.82 -25.68 6.20
N ILE A 213 21.87 -24.99 5.57
CA ILE A 213 22.05 -24.51 4.20
C ILE A 213 22.99 -23.30 4.21
N ASN A 214 24.14 -23.43 3.55
CA ASN A 214 25.12 -22.36 3.39
C ASN A 214 24.91 -21.65 2.04
N HIS A 215 24.09 -20.61 2.02
CA HIS A 215 23.86 -19.75 0.87
C HIS A 215 23.45 -18.35 1.33
N GLU A 216 23.77 -17.29 0.57
CA GLU A 216 23.45 -15.90 0.93
C GLU A 216 21.94 -15.65 1.10
N HIS A 217 21.11 -16.39 0.37
CA HIS A 217 19.64 -16.29 0.50
C HIS A 217 19.10 -16.99 1.74
N ALA A 218 19.80 -18.00 2.28
CA ALA A 218 19.22 -18.99 3.18
C ALA A 218 18.70 -18.45 4.52
N SER A 219 19.07 -17.23 4.91
CA SER A 219 18.59 -16.59 6.15
C SER A 219 17.42 -15.63 5.94
N ASN A 220 17.08 -15.31 4.69
CA ASN A 220 16.04 -14.35 4.34
C ASN A 220 15.03 -14.92 3.32
N ILE A 221 14.72 -16.21 3.45
CA ILE A 221 13.66 -16.84 2.67
C ILE A 221 12.35 -16.76 3.46
N SER A 222 11.34 -16.09 2.89
CA SER A 222 10.04 -15.92 3.57
C SER A 222 9.10 -17.11 3.36
N ASN A 223 9.23 -17.81 2.25
CA ASN A 223 8.45 -19.01 1.89
C ASN A 223 9.26 -19.90 0.94
N PHE A 224 9.05 -21.21 1.03
CA PHE A 224 9.66 -22.18 0.12
C PHE A 224 8.76 -23.41 -0.09
N ALA A 225 9.01 -24.12 -1.18
CA ALA A 225 8.41 -25.42 -1.48
C ALA A 225 9.44 -26.33 -2.17
N LEU A 226 9.55 -27.58 -1.71
CA LEU A 226 10.41 -28.61 -2.25
C LEU A 226 9.78 -29.28 -3.48
N SER A 227 10.63 -29.72 -4.41
CA SER A 227 10.24 -30.69 -5.43
C SER A 227 9.91 -32.04 -4.80
N LYS A 228 9.14 -32.88 -5.52
CA LYS A 228 8.76 -34.24 -5.05
C LYS A 228 9.95 -35.14 -4.67
N ASP A 229 11.11 -34.92 -5.26
CA ASP A 229 12.34 -35.67 -4.94
C ASP A 229 13.18 -35.03 -3.81
N GLY A 230 12.77 -33.86 -3.30
CA GLY A 230 13.46 -33.12 -2.25
C GLY A 230 14.85 -32.62 -2.66
N LYS A 231 15.17 -32.55 -3.96
CA LYS A 231 16.48 -32.11 -4.46
C LYS A 231 16.49 -30.68 -4.98
N SER A 232 15.32 -30.10 -5.22
CA SER A 232 15.18 -28.72 -5.67
C SER A 232 14.13 -28.00 -4.84
N LEU A 233 14.14 -26.68 -4.87
CA LEU A 233 13.12 -25.84 -4.25
C LEU A 233 12.79 -24.62 -5.09
N VAL A 234 11.55 -24.15 -4.94
CA VAL A 234 11.15 -22.79 -5.30
C VAL A 234 10.98 -21.99 -4.00
N TYR A 235 11.42 -20.73 -3.99
CA TYR A 235 11.41 -19.93 -2.77
C TYR A 235 11.28 -18.43 -3.06
N ILE A 236 10.79 -17.69 -2.06
CA ILE A 236 10.73 -16.23 -2.08
C ILE A 236 11.91 -15.71 -1.28
N TYR A 237 12.78 -14.93 -1.92
CA TYR A 237 13.88 -14.23 -1.26
C TYR A 237 13.70 -12.73 -1.39
N SER A 238 13.94 -12.04 -0.28
CA SER A 238 13.97 -10.58 -0.17
C SER A 238 14.85 -10.19 1.02
N THR A 239 15.25 -8.94 1.11
CA THR A 239 15.69 -8.34 2.39
C THR A 239 14.83 -7.12 2.64
N ALA A 240 14.93 -6.49 3.82
CA ALA A 240 14.23 -5.23 4.05
C ALA A 240 14.61 -4.11 3.05
N GLU A 241 15.65 -4.28 2.23
CA GLU A 241 16.06 -3.34 1.17
C GLU A 241 16.07 -3.94 -0.24
N LYS A 242 15.70 -5.22 -0.41
CA LYS A 242 15.64 -5.90 -1.72
C LYS A 242 14.24 -6.42 -2.00
N LEU A 243 13.66 -6.02 -3.13
CA LEU A 243 12.33 -6.45 -3.55
C LEU A 243 12.22 -8.00 -3.62
N PRO A 244 11.05 -8.56 -3.26
CA PRO A 244 10.86 -10.00 -3.28
C PRO A 244 10.83 -10.54 -4.72
N LYS A 245 11.62 -11.60 -4.95
CA LYS A 245 11.62 -12.37 -6.21
C LYS A 245 11.41 -13.84 -5.89
N ILE A 246 10.81 -14.57 -6.83
CA ILE A 246 10.71 -16.03 -6.74
C ILE A 246 11.92 -16.64 -7.44
N TYR A 247 12.62 -17.51 -6.74
CA TYR A 247 13.79 -18.21 -7.22
C TYR A 247 13.54 -19.71 -7.29
N PHE A 248 14.32 -20.36 -8.14
CA PHE A 248 14.56 -21.80 -8.14
C PHE A 248 16.00 -22.05 -7.70
N ALA A 249 16.24 -23.17 -7.01
CA ALA A 249 17.58 -23.71 -6.80
C ALA A 249 17.56 -25.24 -6.64
N ARG A 250 18.73 -25.87 -6.85
CA ARG A 250 19.02 -27.24 -6.41
C ARG A 250 19.69 -27.24 -5.06
N ILE A 251 19.39 -28.24 -4.24
CA ILE A 251 20.00 -28.47 -2.93
C ILE A 251 21.06 -29.57 -3.09
N GLU A 252 22.32 -29.17 -3.05
CA GLU A 252 23.47 -30.07 -3.22
C GLU A 252 24.50 -29.76 -2.13
N ASP A 253 24.96 -30.78 -1.41
CA ASP A 253 25.99 -30.69 -0.35
C ASP A 253 25.76 -29.55 0.66
N GLY A 254 24.52 -29.36 1.10
CA GLY A 254 24.17 -28.32 2.07
C GLY A 254 24.26 -26.89 1.54
N THR A 255 24.20 -26.68 0.23
CA THR A 255 24.16 -25.35 -0.39
C THR A 255 23.15 -25.30 -1.53
N PHE A 256 22.90 -24.11 -2.06
CA PHE A 256 22.08 -23.89 -3.24
C PHE A 256 22.95 -23.79 -4.49
N LYS A 257 22.59 -24.56 -5.52
CA LYS A 257 23.18 -24.56 -6.86
C LYS A 257 22.12 -24.19 -7.90
N GLU A 258 22.58 -23.81 -9.09
CA GLU A 258 21.71 -23.43 -10.22
C GLU A 258 20.63 -22.39 -9.83
N VAL A 259 21.00 -21.43 -8.98
CA VAL A 259 20.08 -20.40 -8.49
C VAL A 259 19.68 -19.51 -9.66
N ARG A 260 18.38 -19.43 -9.93
CA ARG A 260 17.83 -18.56 -10.99
C ARG A 260 16.48 -17.98 -10.58
N VAL A 261 16.21 -16.77 -11.06
CA VAL A 261 14.90 -16.14 -10.91
C VAL A 261 13.89 -16.85 -11.82
N VAL A 262 12.73 -17.19 -11.27
CA VAL A 262 11.62 -17.80 -12.03
C VAL A 262 10.44 -16.84 -12.20
N ALA A 263 10.27 -15.88 -11.29
CA ALA A 263 9.27 -14.83 -11.42
C ALA A 263 9.70 -13.54 -10.70
N GLU A 264 9.39 -12.40 -11.32
CA GLU A 264 9.56 -11.06 -10.76
C GLU A 264 8.22 -10.33 -10.79
N TYR A 265 7.77 -9.83 -9.64
CA TYR A 265 6.57 -9.01 -9.54
C TYR A 265 6.95 -7.56 -9.30
N ASN A 266 6.06 -6.63 -9.67
CA ASN A 266 6.19 -5.21 -9.34
C ASN A 266 7.52 -4.56 -9.77
N LYS A 267 8.09 -4.95 -10.92
CA LYS A 267 9.38 -4.43 -11.42
C LYS A 267 9.46 -2.90 -11.51
N HIS A 268 8.31 -2.23 -11.69
CA HIS A 268 8.24 -0.78 -11.69
C HIS A 268 8.66 -0.13 -10.35
N LEU A 269 8.64 -0.88 -9.23
CA LEU A 269 9.12 -0.42 -7.93
C LEU A 269 10.66 -0.30 -7.87
N GLU A 270 11.41 -0.99 -8.74
CA GLU A 270 12.88 -0.83 -8.82
C GLU A 270 13.28 0.61 -9.20
N LYS A 271 12.38 1.36 -9.84
CA LYS A 271 12.58 2.78 -10.18
C LYS A 271 12.16 3.74 -9.06
N LYS A 272 11.60 3.22 -7.97
CA LYS A 272 11.17 4.00 -6.81
C LYS A 272 12.26 3.97 -5.75
N PHE A 273 12.18 4.92 -4.81
CA PHE A 273 13.08 4.93 -3.68
C PHE A 273 12.85 3.70 -2.80
N ILE A 274 13.92 2.94 -2.54
CA ILE A 274 13.95 1.86 -1.56
C ILE A 274 14.96 2.27 -0.50
N ALA A 275 14.48 2.40 0.73
CA ALA A 275 15.30 2.80 1.86
C ALA A 275 16.39 1.75 2.14
N LYS A 276 17.62 2.24 2.37
CA LYS A 276 18.70 1.43 2.93
C LYS A 276 18.32 0.99 4.35
N ARG A 277 18.66 -0.25 4.70
CA ARG A 277 18.40 -0.80 6.05
C ARG A 277 19.70 -1.10 6.82
N GLU A 278 19.63 -1.10 8.14
CA GLU A 278 20.66 -1.57 9.07
C GLU A 278 20.01 -2.41 10.17
N ILE A 279 20.57 -3.57 10.49
CA ILE A 279 20.19 -4.30 11.71
C ILE A 279 20.93 -3.69 12.89
N VAL A 280 20.18 -3.16 13.84
CA VAL A 280 20.70 -2.49 15.03
C VAL A 280 20.44 -3.34 16.26
N ARG A 281 21.41 -3.33 17.19
CA ARG A 281 21.30 -3.99 18.49
C ARG A 281 21.69 -3.03 19.60
N TRP A 282 20.95 -3.05 20.70
CA TRP A 282 21.23 -2.24 21.87
C TRP A 282 20.83 -2.99 23.14
N LYS A 283 21.32 -2.52 24.29
CA LYS A 283 20.87 -3.04 25.59
C LYS A 283 19.71 -2.20 26.08
N SER A 284 18.61 -2.86 26.43
CA SER A 284 17.50 -2.25 27.16
C SER A 284 17.94 -1.83 28.57
N LYS A 285 17.11 -1.03 29.26
CA LYS A 285 17.33 -0.64 30.66
C LYS A 285 17.48 -1.85 31.60
N GLY A 286 16.84 -2.97 31.28
CA GLY A 286 16.98 -4.24 32.00
C GLY A 286 18.23 -5.06 31.66
N GLY A 287 19.11 -4.56 30.78
CA GLY A 287 20.36 -5.22 30.37
C GLY A 287 20.22 -6.27 29.26
N ARG A 288 18.98 -6.67 28.92
CA ARG A 288 18.68 -7.55 27.78
C ARG A 288 19.07 -6.88 26.46
N GLU A 289 19.68 -7.64 25.56
CA GLU A 289 19.93 -7.20 24.19
C GLU A 289 18.64 -7.23 23.38
N ILE A 290 18.36 -6.13 22.69
CA ILE A 290 17.21 -5.93 21.81
C ILE A 290 17.72 -5.72 20.39
N GLU A 291 17.02 -6.28 19.42
CA GLU A 291 17.33 -6.19 18.00
C GLU A 291 16.21 -5.44 17.26
N GLY A 292 16.59 -4.70 16.23
CA GLY A 292 15.64 -3.99 15.39
C GLY A 292 16.18 -3.71 13.99
N ILE A 293 15.29 -3.25 13.11
CA ILE A 293 15.60 -2.87 11.74
C ILE A 293 15.46 -1.36 11.63
N LEU A 294 16.56 -0.69 11.27
CA LEU A 294 16.61 0.75 11.05
C LEU A 294 16.63 1.06 9.55
N PHE A 295 15.63 1.79 9.07
CA PHE A 295 15.58 2.31 7.72
C PHE A 295 16.07 3.74 7.68
N TYR A 296 16.93 4.04 6.71
CA TYR A 296 17.55 5.35 6.55
C TYR A 296 16.65 6.28 5.73
N PRO A 297 16.60 7.58 6.10
CA PRO A 297 15.84 8.56 5.34
C PRO A 297 16.40 8.72 3.92
N LYS A 298 15.53 9.12 3.00
CA LYS A 298 15.95 9.59 1.67
C LYS A 298 16.89 10.78 1.82
N ASP A 299 17.96 10.78 1.03
CA ASP A 299 19.00 11.80 1.03
C ASP A 299 19.72 11.96 2.39
N TRP A 300 19.82 10.87 3.17
CA TRP A 300 20.59 10.84 4.41
C TRP A 300 22.05 11.27 4.19
N LYS A 301 22.56 12.10 5.09
CA LYS A 301 23.95 12.54 5.15
C LYS A 301 24.54 12.24 6.52
N GLU A 302 25.75 11.70 6.52
CA GLU A 302 26.51 11.46 7.74
C GLU A 302 26.77 12.77 8.50
N GLY A 303 26.62 12.74 9.82
CA GLY A 303 26.77 13.91 10.69
C GLY A 303 25.51 14.77 10.86
N GLU A 304 24.46 14.56 10.05
CA GLU A 304 23.17 15.23 10.21
C GLU A 304 22.19 14.39 11.05
N LYS A 305 21.29 15.08 11.77
CA LYS A 305 20.22 14.47 12.58
C LYS A 305 18.89 14.56 11.85
N TYR A 306 18.14 13.45 11.85
CA TYR A 306 16.86 13.35 11.17
C TYR A 306 15.72 12.99 12.14
N PRO A 307 14.45 13.26 11.78
CA PRO A 307 13.30 12.73 12.51
C PRO A 307 13.34 11.20 12.59
N LEU A 308 12.75 10.63 13.64
CA LEU A 308 12.55 9.19 13.79
C LEU A 308 11.06 8.88 13.87
N ILE A 309 10.61 7.85 13.15
CA ILE A 309 9.29 7.25 13.36
C ILE A 309 9.48 5.81 13.84
N LEU A 310 8.95 5.50 15.02
CA LEU A 310 8.82 4.13 15.50
C LEU A 310 7.71 3.45 14.71
N ASN A 311 8.01 2.35 14.02
CA ASN A 311 7.01 1.50 13.37
C ASN A 311 6.95 0.18 14.12
N ILE A 312 5.97 0.07 15.02
CA ILE A 312 5.89 -1.03 15.99
C ILE A 312 4.95 -2.10 15.45
N HIS A 313 5.40 -3.36 15.41
CA HIS A 313 4.59 -4.47 14.92
C HIS A 313 3.38 -4.78 15.83
N GLY A 314 2.30 -5.28 15.21
CA GLY A 314 1.14 -5.85 15.90
C GLY A 314 1.45 -7.24 16.49
N GLY A 315 0.53 -7.79 17.29
CA GLY A 315 0.73 -9.05 18.01
C GLY A 315 1.87 -9.00 19.04
N PRO A 316 1.61 -9.21 20.35
CA PRO A 316 2.67 -9.17 21.36
C PRO A 316 3.76 -10.23 21.15
N SER A 317 3.41 -11.35 20.50
CA SER A 317 4.32 -12.45 20.14
C SER A 317 4.66 -12.49 18.64
N ALA A 318 4.37 -11.45 17.85
CA ALA A 318 4.89 -11.37 16.47
C ALA A 318 6.34 -10.85 16.46
N TYR A 319 6.93 -10.72 15.27
CA TYR A 319 8.25 -10.11 15.09
C TYR A 319 8.37 -9.52 13.67
N ASP A 320 9.31 -8.58 13.52
CA ASP A 320 9.72 -7.97 12.27
C ASP A 320 10.99 -8.66 11.73
N PRO A 321 10.87 -9.44 10.63
CA PRO A 321 12.00 -10.06 9.94
C PRO A 321 12.69 -9.09 8.97
N ASP A 322 13.95 -9.37 8.60
CA ASP A 322 14.67 -8.66 7.53
C ASP A 322 14.16 -9.09 6.15
N TRP A 323 12.88 -8.84 5.88
CA TRP A 323 12.20 -9.06 4.60
C TRP A 323 11.61 -7.75 4.10
N PHE A 324 11.35 -7.69 2.79
CA PHE A 324 10.77 -6.50 2.19
C PHE A 324 9.31 -6.33 2.63
N GLU A 325 8.99 -5.20 3.26
CA GLU A 325 7.66 -4.89 3.78
C GLU A 325 7.13 -3.58 3.17
N LEU A 326 5.95 -3.66 2.56
CA LEU A 326 5.24 -2.53 1.98
C LEU A 326 3.73 -2.80 1.92
N SER A 327 3.15 -3.12 3.08
CA SER A 327 1.71 -3.29 3.24
C SER A 327 1.03 -2.00 3.71
N TRP A 328 -0.29 -2.04 3.85
CA TRP A 328 -1.05 -0.95 4.45
C TRP A 328 -0.84 -0.86 5.97
N GLY A 329 -0.42 -1.95 6.61
CA GLY A 329 -0.17 -2.02 8.05
C GLY A 329 1.24 -1.55 8.43
N SER A 330 2.23 -1.79 7.56
CA SER A 330 3.61 -1.33 7.72
C SER A 330 4.20 -0.91 6.37
N TYR A 331 4.73 0.31 6.30
CA TYR A 331 5.24 0.92 5.08
C TYR A 331 6.53 1.75 5.33
N PRO A 332 7.60 1.13 5.87
CA PRO A 332 8.81 1.85 6.30
C PRO A 332 9.45 2.65 5.17
N HIS A 333 9.42 2.15 3.93
CA HIS A 333 9.98 2.85 2.77
C HIS A 333 9.32 4.21 2.48
N LEU A 334 8.01 4.35 2.66
CA LEU A 334 7.30 5.62 2.43
C LEU A 334 7.64 6.67 3.49
N LEU A 335 7.82 6.24 4.74
CA LEU A 335 8.24 7.13 5.84
C LEU A 335 9.70 7.57 5.68
N ALA A 336 10.56 6.64 5.26
CA ALA A 336 11.94 6.92 4.90
C ALA A 336 12.02 7.90 3.72
N GLU A 337 11.17 7.73 2.69
CA GLU A 337 11.07 8.66 1.57
C GLU A 337 10.67 10.08 2.01
N LYS A 338 9.84 10.22 3.04
CA LYS A 338 9.49 11.52 3.63
C LYS A 338 10.63 12.19 4.43
N GLY A 339 11.76 11.50 4.61
CA GLY A 339 12.96 12.04 5.25
C GLY A 339 13.05 11.75 6.74
N SER A 340 12.50 10.61 7.20
CA SER A 340 12.67 10.13 8.59
C SER A 340 13.43 8.81 8.65
N PHE A 341 14.19 8.59 9.72
CA PHE A 341 14.54 7.24 10.12
C PHE A 341 13.27 6.48 10.50
N VAL A 342 13.25 5.18 10.23
CA VAL A 342 12.19 4.29 10.72
C VAL A 342 12.83 3.18 11.54
N LEU A 343 12.39 3.00 12.78
CA LEU A 343 12.87 1.91 13.63
C LEU A 343 11.74 0.92 13.90
N MET A 344 11.96 -0.32 13.47
CA MET A 344 11.14 -1.49 13.77
C MET A 344 11.85 -2.29 14.87
N VAL A 345 11.22 -2.40 16.04
CA VAL A 345 11.82 -2.99 17.25
C VAL A 345 11.19 -4.33 17.53
N ASN A 346 12.00 -5.38 17.63
CA ASN A 346 11.58 -6.66 18.18
C ASN A 346 11.76 -6.62 19.70
N TYR A 347 10.74 -6.12 20.38
CA TYR A 347 10.74 -5.90 21.83
C TYR A 347 10.55 -7.21 22.60
N SER A 348 10.93 -7.24 23.88
CA SER A 348 10.66 -8.36 24.78
C SER A 348 9.22 -8.84 24.61
N GLY A 349 9.02 -10.14 24.34
CA GLY A 349 7.72 -10.69 23.97
C GLY A 349 7.64 -11.14 22.52
N SER A 350 8.43 -10.56 21.61
CA SER A 350 8.48 -11.01 20.21
C SER A 350 8.90 -12.48 20.09
N SER A 351 8.29 -13.20 19.15
CA SER A 351 8.76 -14.53 18.77
C SER A 351 10.09 -14.45 18.00
N ASN A 352 10.66 -15.60 17.63
CA ASN A 352 11.93 -15.73 16.91
C ASN A 352 13.22 -15.50 17.73
N TYR A 353 13.11 -15.20 19.03
CA TYR A 353 14.24 -14.99 19.96
C TYR A 353 14.37 -16.08 21.03
N GLY A 354 13.50 -17.09 21.00
CA GLY A 354 13.47 -18.21 21.94
C GLY A 354 12.51 -18.02 23.13
N LEU A 355 12.33 -19.10 23.89
CA LEU A 355 11.25 -19.25 24.87
C LEU A 355 11.27 -18.18 25.97
N ASP A 356 12.45 -17.86 26.51
CA ASP A 356 12.58 -16.83 27.56
C ASP A 356 12.30 -15.41 27.07
N PHE A 357 12.37 -15.18 25.76
CA PHE A 357 12.12 -13.87 25.18
C PHE A 357 10.62 -13.69 24.90
N VAL A 358 9.99 -14.64 24.21
CA VAL A 358 8.55 -14.57 23.84
C VAL A 358 7.62 -14.55 25.05
N GLU A 359 7.98 -15.25 26.13
CA GLU A 359 7.15 -15.32 27.34
C GLU A 359 7.44 -14.19 28.35
N SER A 360 8.41 -13.33 28.08
CA SER A 360 8.94 -12.41 29.10
C SER A 360 7.94 -11.35 29.57
N ILE A 361 6.91 -11.07 28.78
CA ILE A 361 5.89 -10.05 29.05
C ILE A 361 4.64 -10.60 29.72
N TYR A 362 4.55 -11.91 29.96
CA TYR A 362 3.40 -12.51 30.64
C TYR A 362 3.31 -12.00 32.08
N GLY A 363 2.16 -11.43 32.43
CA GLY A 363 1.94 -10.68 33.66
C GLY A 363 2.74 -9.36 33.81
N LYS A 364 3.50 -8.96 32.79
CA LYS A 364 4.44 -7.81 32.81
C LYS A 364 4.23 -6.86 31.63
N TYR A 365 3.06 -6.89 31.01
CA TYR A 365 2.76 -6.12 29.81
C TYR A 365 3.04 -4.62 30.01
N TYR A 366 3.66 -3.98 29.01
CA TYR A 366 4.27 -2.63 29.03
C TYR A 366 5.57 -2.47 29.83
N GLU A 367 5.89 -3.36 30.77
CA GLU A 367 7.01 -3.19 31.70
C GLU A 367 8.36 -3.49 31.04
N LEU A 368 8.37 -4.20 29.91
CA LEU A 368 9.58 -4.52 29.17
C LEU A 368 9.56 -3.90 27.77
N GLU A 369 8.43 -3.97 27.08
CA GLU A 369 8.26 -3.53 25.70
C GLU A 369 8.52 -2.03 25.54
N VAL A 370 7.89 -1.21 26.39
CA VAL A 370 8.04 0.25 26.35
C VAL A 370 9.48 0.67 26.68
N PRO A 371 10.16 0.14 27.73
CA PRO A 371 11.58 0.34 27.95
C PRO A 371 12.50 -0.11 26.80
N ASP A 372 12.21 -1.24 26.16
CA ASP A 372 12.99 -1.75 25.03
C ASP A 372 12.93 -0.78 23.85
N ILE A 373 11.73 -0.28 23.52
CA ILE A 373 11.54 0.68 22.43
C ILE A 373 12.23 2.00 22.74
N ILE A 374 12.01 2.58 23.93
CA ILE A 374 12.55 3.91 24.25
C ILE A 374 14.08 3.90 24.38
N SER A 375 14.66 2.80 24.85
CA SER A 375 16.12 2.64 24.90
C SER A 375 16.73 2.52 23.50
N GLY A 376 15.98 2.01 22.52
CA GLY A 376 16.37 2.03 21.10
C GLY A 376 16.41 3.44 20.54
N VAL A 377 15.43 4.28 20.90
CA VAL A 377 15.44 5.71 20.57
C VAL A 377 16.69 6.39 21.18
N ASP A 378 16.97 6.15 22.46
CA ASP A 378 18.12 6.72 23.15
C ASP A 378 19.46 6.28 22.53
N TYR A 379 19.55 5.02 22.11
CA TYR A 379 20.69 4.48 21.38
C TYR A 379 20.94 5.23 20.07
N LEU A 380 19.90 5.49 19.27
CA LEU A 380 20.02 6.22 18.00
C LEU A 380 20.33 7.70 18.19
N ILE A 381 19.78 8.34 19.23
CA ILE A 381 20.14 9.72 19.61
C ILE A 381 21.61 9.79 20.01
N LYS A 382 22.10 8.83 20.82
CA LYS A 382 23.49 8.77 21.25
C LYS A 382 24.45 8.55 20.09
N ARG A 383 24.04 7.82 19.05
CA ARG A 383 24.77 7.68 17.77
C ARG A 383 24.80 8.97 16.93
N GLY A 384 24.06 10.00 17.33
CA GLY A 384 23.98 11.26 16.58
C GLY A 384 23.09 11.21 15.34
N LEU A 385 22.27 10.16 15.18
CA LEU A 385 21.42 9.96 14.00
C LEU A 385 20.07 10.68 14.10
N VAL A 386 19.50 10.71 15.30
CA VAL A 386 18.11 11.14 15.53
C VAL A 386 18.06 12.49 16.24
N ASP A 387 17.16 13.36 15.77
CA ASP A 387 16.77 14.60 16.46
C ASP A 387 15.84 14.25 17.64
N PRO A 388 16.24 14.49 18.90
CA PRO A 388 15.44 14.13 20.08
C PRO A 388 14.10 14.87 20.15
N GLU A 389 13.94 15.99 19.43
CA GLU A 389 12.70 16.77 19.38
C GLU A 389 11.78 16.35 18.22
N LYS A 390 12.13 15.30 17.47
CA LYS A 390 11.34 14.82 16.32
C LYS A 390 11.21 13.31 16.33
N ILE A 391 10.49 12.81 17.32
CA ILE A 391 10.15 11.38 17.44
C ILE A 391 8.64 11.21 17.26
N GLY A 392 8.25 10.41 16.28
CA GLY A 392 6.89 9.96 16.04
C GLY A 392 6.73 8.47 16.32
N THR A 393 5.50 8.01 16.50
CA THR A 393 5.19 6.60 16.69
C THR A 393 4.00 6.18 15.85
N GLN A 394 4.04 4.97 15.33
CA GLN A 394 2.91 4.34 14.65
C GLN A 394 2.87 2.84 14.89
N GLY A 395 1.67 2.27 14.77
CA GLY A 395 1.47 0.84 14.75
C GLY A 395 0.01 0.48 14.54
N TRP A 396 -0.22 -0.82 14.30
CA TRP A 396 -1.55 -1.43 14.22
C TRP A 396 -1.66 -2.52 15.27
N SER A 397 -2.83 -2.75 15.87
CA SER A 397 -3.02 -3.77 16.91
C SER A 397 -2.08 -3.50 18.10
N ASN A 398 -1.37 -4.50 18.61
CA ASN A 398 -0.35 -4.36 19.67
C ASN A 398 0.64 -3.20 19.44
N GLY A 399 1.01 -2.91 18.19
CA GLY A 399 1.87 -1.78 17.87
C GLY A 399 1.22 -0.43 18.17
N SER A 400 -0.09 -0.32 17.98
CA SER A 400 -0.90 0.84 18.39
C SER A 400 -1.04 0.91 19.90
N ILE A 401 -1.26 -0.23 20.58
CA ILE A 401 -1.34 -0.31 22.04
C ILE A 401 -0.04 0.22 22.68
N LEU A 402 1.12 -0.20 22.17
CA LEU A 402 2.43 0.30 22.61
C LEU A 402 2.68 1.75 22.18
N SER A 403 2.22 2.17 21.00
CA SER A 403 2.27 3.57 20.56
C SER A 403 1.50 4.50 21.51
N ILE A 404 0.30 4.09 21.93
CA ILE A 404 -0.53 4.81 22.91
C ILE A 404 0.18 4.87 24.26
N ALA A 405 0.72 3.75 24.74
CA ALA A 405 1.48 3.73 26.00
C ALA A 405 2.68 4.69 25.95
N LEU A 406 3.37 4.80 24.82
CA LEU A 406 4.47 5.77 24.64
C LEU A 406 3.99 7.23 24.73
N THR A 407 2.80 7.57 24.23
CA THR A 407 2.27 8.94 24.35
C THR A 407 1.92 9.29 25.80
N VAL A 408 1.48 8.31 26.59
CA VAL A 408 1.12 8.48 27.99
C VAL A 408 2.36 8.57 28.89
N GLU A 409 3.34 7.68 28.69
CA GLU A 409 4.51 7.57 29.57
C GLU A 409 5.66 8.52 29.15
N TYR A 410 5.72 8.93 27.87
CA TYR A 410 6.72 9.88 27.35
C TYR A 410 6.10 11.05 26.55
N PRO A 411 5.12 11.78 27.10
CA PRO A 411 4.34 12.79 26.38
C PRO A 411 5.18 13.93 25.79
N GLN A 412 6.32 14.25 26.41
CA GLN A 412 7.22 15.30 25.92
C GLN A 412 8.10 14.84 24.75
N ARG A 413 8.35 13.54 24.63
CA ARG A 413 9.23 12.99 23.58
C ARG A 413 8.48 12.67 22.30
N ILE A 414 7.26 12.13 22.42
CA ILE A 414 6.46 11.70 21.28
C ILE A 414 5.67 12.87 20.70
N LYS A 415 6.05 13.31 19.51
CA LYS A 415 5.52 14.52 18.86
C LYS A 415 4.36 14.25 17.90
N VAL A 416 4.12 13.00 17.53
CA VAL A 416 2.98 12.56 16.71
C VAL A 416 2.72 11.07 16.95
N ALA A 417 1.45 10.67 16.94
CA ALA A 417 1.05 9.27 17.05
C ALA A 417 0.03 8.88 15.97
N LEU A 418 0.25 7.73 15.34
CA LEU A 418 -0.65 7.09 14.38
C LEU A 418 -1.08 5.73 14.96
N CYS A 419 -2.28 5.69 15.54
CA CYS A 419 -2.77 4.57 16.33
C CYS A 419 -3.90 3.84 15.59
N GLY A 420 -3.61 2.69 14.99
CA GLY A 420 -4.62 1.85 14.35
C GLY A 420 -5.02 0.65 15.19
N ALA A 421 -6.33 0.46 15.43
CA ALA A 421 -6.87 -0.68 16.18
C ALA A 421 -6.11 -0.94 17.50
N GLY A 422 -6.04 0.04 18.41
CA GLY A 422 -5.33 -0.11 19.69
C GLY A 422 -6.20 0.13 20.91
N ASP A 423 -6.05 -0.73 21.91
CA ASP A 423 -6.73 -0.66 23.21
C ASP A 423 -6.29 0.51 24.08
N VAL A 424 -7.28 1.07 24.78
CA VAL A 424 -7.09 2.06 25.84
C VAL A 424 -7.69 1.63 27.17
N ASN A 425 -8.60 0.65 27.16
CA ASN A 425 -9.33 0.19 28.33
C ASN A 425 -9.41 -1.33 28.36
N TRP A 426 -8.53 -1.95 29.16
CA TRP A 426 -8.45 -3.40 29.31
C TRP A 426 -9.68 -4.01 29.99
N ILE A 427 -10.46 -3.23 30.77
CA ILE A 427 -11.71 -3.76 31.35
C ILE A 427 -12.76 -3.94 30.24
N SER A 428 -12.82 -2.99 29.31
CA SER A 428 -13.69 -3.06 28.14
C SER A 428 -13.23 -4.14 27.15
N ASP A 429 -11.92 -4.28 26.94
CA ASP A 429 -11.34 -5.31 26.07
C ASP A 429 -11.70 -6.72 26.53
N TYR A 430 -11.51 -7.03 27.83
CA TYR A 430 -11.87 -8.32 28.41
C TYR A 430 -13.29 -8.78 28.05
N GLY A 431 -14.25 -7.85 27.95
CA GLY A 431 -15.66 -8.16 27.67
C GLY A 431 -16.07 -8.13 26.19
N ASN A 432 -15.35 -7.38 25.34
CA ASN A 432 -15.77 -7.12 23.96
C ASN A 432 -14.84 -7.74 22.92
N CYS A 433 -13.57 -8.02 23.27
CA CYS A 433 -12.64 -8.69 22.39
C CYS A 433 -12.95 -10.19 22.34
N ARG A 434 -12.96 -10.75 21.12
CA ARG A 434 -13.22 -12.17 20.85
C ARG A 434 -12.32 -13.12 21.65
N PHE A 435 -11.11 -12.69 21.99
CA PHE A 435 -10.14 -13.45 22.78
C PHE A 435 -9.68 -12.72 24.05
N GLY A 436 -10.41 -11.68 24.47
CA GLY A 436 -10.05 -10.79 25.59
C GLY A 436 -9.73 -11.54 26.88
N PRO A 437 -10.58 -12.45 27.38
CA PRO A 437 -10.31 -13.14 28.63
C PRO A 437 -9.05 -14.00 28.61
N GLN A 438 -8.77 -14.70 27.50
CA GLN A 438 -7.52 -15.46 27.34
C GLN A 438 -6.30 -14.52 27.33
N PHE A 439 -6.37 -13.46 26.53
CA PHE A 439 -5.26 -12.51 26.35
C PHE A 439 -4.96 -11.77 27.64
N ASP A 440 -5.97 -11.15 28.24
CA ASP A 440 -5.83 -10.32 29.42
C ASP A 440 -5.40 -11.13 30.65
N ASP A 441 -5.95 -12.33 30.85
CA ASP A 441 -5.49 -13.22 31.93
C ASP A 441 -3.99 -13.51 31.84
N LEU A 442 -3.46 -13.64 30.62
CA LEU A 442 -2.04 -13.93 30.38
C LEU A 442 -1.17 -12.69 30.61
N TYR A 443 -1.52 -11.56 30.00
CA TYR A 443 -0.69 -10.36 29.99
C TYR A 443 -0.86 -9.48 31.25
N MET A 444 -2.04 -9.49 31.87
CA MET A 444 -2.34 -8.82 33.14
C MET A 444 -2.19 -9.78 34.34
N GLY A 445 -2.07 -11.08 34.08
CA GLY A 445 -1.72 -12.13 35.02
C GLY A 445 -2.88 -12.71 35.84
N ASP A 446 -4.11 -12.22 35.68
CA ASP A 446 -5.41 -12.84 36.06
C ASP A 446 -6.55 -11.91 35.57
N SER A 447 -7.80 -12.30 35.75
CA SER A 447 -8.96 -11.51 35.33
C SER A 447 -9.15 -10.22 36.15
N PHE A 448 -9.81 -9.22 35.55
CA PHE A 448 -10.07 -7.95 36.25
C PHE A 448 -10.98 -8.11 37.49
N PHE A 449 -11.77 -9.19 37.56
CA PHE A 449 -12.56 -9.54 38.75
C PHE A 449 -11.68 -9.76 39.99
N LYS A 450 -10.44 -10.21 39.79
CA LYS A 450 -9.47 -10.46 40.87
C LYS A 450 -8.38 -9.39 40.95
N LYS A 451 -8.04 -8.76 39.83
CA LYS A 451 -6.92 -7.81 39.71
C LYS A 451 -7.34 -6.45 39.14
N LEU A 452 -8.50 -5.93 39.53
CA LEU A 452 -9.05 -4.67 39.03
C LEU A 452 -8.02 -3.51 38.99
N GLU A 453 -7.25 -3.35 40.07
CA GLU A 453 -6.22 -2.30 40.17
C GLU A 453 -5.12 -2.41 39.10
N VAL A 454 -4.76 -3.64 38.68
CA VAL A 454 -3.80 -3.85 37.60
C VAL A 454 -4.36 -3.35 36.28
N TYR A 455 -5.63 -3.65 35.99
CA TYR A 455 -6.31 -3.24 34.75
C TYR A 455 -6.46 -1.72 34.71
N ILE A 456 -6.86 -1.08 35.81
CA ILE A 456 -6.94 0.39 35.90
C ILE A 456 -5.55 1.00 35.68
N LYS A 457 -4.51 0.49 36.35
CA LYS A 457 -3.14 1.01 36.24
C LYS A 457 -2.55 0.87 34.84
N LYS A 458 -2.81 -0.25 34.16
CA LYS A 458 -2.27 -0.56 32.83
C LYS A 458 -3.10 0.03 31.69
N SER A 459 -4.38 0.35 31.90
CA SER A 459 -5.24 0.97 30.87
C SER A 459 -4.83 2.42 30.60
N PRO A 460 -4.38 2.76 29.37
CA PRO A 460 -4.03 4.14 29.01
C PRO A 460 -5.15 5.16 29.24
N LEU A 461 -6.42 4.74 29.14
CA LEU A 461 -7.60 5.59 29.30
C LEU A 461 -7.55 6.44 30.58
N PHE A 462 -7.15 5.84 31.71
CA PHE A 462 -7.11 6.51 33.02
C PHE A 462 -5.92 7.47 33.19
N LYS A 463 -5.09 7.65 32.15
CA LYS A 463 -3.92 8.54 32.14
C LYS A 463 -3.90 9.46 30.91
N MET A 464 -5.01 9.54 30.17
CA MET A 464 -5.10 10.35 28.94
C MET A 464 -4.88 11.84 29.19
N ASP A 465 -5.06 12.31 30.42
CA ASP A 465 -4.75 13.68 30.82
C ASP A 465 -3.26 14.04 30.65
N ARG A 466 -2.38 13.05 30.52
CA ARG A 466 -0.94 13.27 30.25
C ARG A 466 -0.64 13.54 28.78
N VAL A 467 -1.52 13.13 27.87
CA VAL A 467 -1.26 13.13 26.43
C VAL A 467 -1.34 14.55 25.87
N ILE A 468 -0.24 15.01 25.28
CA ILE A 468 -0.12 16.28 24.54
C ILE A 468 0.26 16.06 23.07
N THR A 469 0.28 14.79 22.64
CA THR A 469 0.68 14.36 21.30
C THR A 469 -0.49 14.46 20.33
N PRO A 470 -0.32 15.08 19.14
CA PRO A 470 -1.29 14.98 18.05
C PRO A 470 -1.51 13.52 17.62
N THR A 471 -2.74 13.02 17.74
CA THR A 471 -3.05 11.58 17.58
C THR A 471 -4.08 11.33 16.49
N LEU A 472 -3.73 10.48 15.53
CA LEU A 472 -4.66 9.90 14.55
C LEU A 472 -5.08 8.51 15.02
N ILE A 473 -6.38 8.24 15.03
CA ILE A 473 -6.99 6.98 15.48
C ILE A 473 -7.74 6.34 14.30
N LEU A 474 -7.53 5.06 14.04
CA LEU A 474 -7.99 4.36 12.83
C LEU A 474 -8.58 3.00 13.20
N PHE A 475 -9.83 2.70 12.81
CA PHE A 475 -10.51 1.43 13.16
C PHE A 475 -11.42 0.93 12.04
N GLY A 476 -11.52 -0.39 11.85
CA GLY A 476 -12.62 -1.01 11.11
C GLY A 476 -13.80 -1.27 12.04
N ASP A 477 -15.04 -1.00 11.61
CA ASP A 477 -16.22 -1.11 12.48
C ASP A 477 -16.69 -2.56 12.76
N LYS A 478 -16.11 -3.55 12.08
CA LYS A 478 -16.34 -4.98 12.31
C LYS A 478 -15.11 -5.67 12.90
N ASP A 479 -14.22 -4.89 13.54
CA ASP A 479 -13.08 -5.41 14.27
C ASP A 479 -13.53 -6.14 15.55
N THR A 480 -13.20 -7.44 15.63
CA THR A 480 -13.51 -8.31 16.77
C THR A 480 -12.27 -8.66 17.59
N ASN A 481 -11.08 -8.24 17.14
CA ASN A 481 -9.82 -8.43 17.84
C ASN A 481 -9.51 -7.23 18.74
N VAL A 482 -9.81 -6.02 18.26
CA VAL A 482 -9.76 -4.78 19.06
C VAL A 482 -11.07 -4.02 18.76
N PRO A 483 -12.09 -4.17 19.62
CA PRO A 483 -13.41 -3.60 19.38
C PRO A 483 -13.38 -2.09 19.12
N THR A 484 -14.25 -1.61 18.24
CA THR A 484 -14.24 -0.21 17.75
C THR A 484 -14.51 0.81 18.86
N GLU A 485 -15.18 0.38 19.92
CA GLU A 485 -15.44 1.12 21.15
C GLU A 485 -14.14 1.68 21.76
N GLN A 486 -13.03 0.93 21.69
CA GLN A 486 -11.71 1.39 22.14
C GLN A 486 -11.26 2.65 21.40
N GLY A 487 -11.54 2.72 20.09
CA GLY A 487 -11.27 3.91 19.28
C GLY A 487 -12.11 5.12 19.69
N PHE A 488 -13.39 4.91 20.04
CA PHE A 488 -14.27 5.96 20.54
C PHE A 488 -13.87 6.44 21.93
N GLU A 489 -13.53 5.53 22.85
CA GLU A 489 -13.03 5.87 24.19
C GLU A 489 -11.75 6.71 24.09
N HIS A 490 -10.79 6.30 23.26
CA HIS A 490 -9.55 7.03 23.01
C HIS A 490 -9.81 8.42 22.43
N TYR A 491 -10.61 8.50 21.35
CA TYR A 491 -10.95 9.76 20.71
C TYR A 491 -11.65 10.72 21.67
N ARG A 492 -12.65 10.22 22.40
CA ARG A 492 -13.47 11.04 23.30
C ARG A 492 -12.65 11.56 24.48
N ALA A 493 -11.79 10.74 25.06
CA ALA A 493 -10.90 11.15 26.15
C ALA A 493 -10.02 12.32 25.71
N LEU A 494 -9.30 12.19 24.59
CA LEU A 494 -8.43 13.25 24.07
C LEU A 494 -9.21 14.49 23.62
N GLN A 495 -10.37 14.29 22.99
CA GLN A 495 -11.23 15.39 22.54
C GLN A 495 -11.70 16.25 23.72
N LEU A 496 -12.17 15.63 24.80
CA LEU A 496 -12.69 16.35 25.97
C LEU A 496 -11.57 17.04 26.76
N LEU A 497 -10.39 16.42 26.85
CA LEU A 497 -9.23 17.01 27.49
C LEU A 497 -8.66 18.21 26.72
N GLY A 498 -8.76 18.19 25.38
CA GLY A 498 -8.41 19.31 24.51
C GLY A 498 -6.94 19.72 24.51
N LYS A 499 -6.03 18.87 25.02
CA LYS A 499 -4.59 19.15 25.14
C LYS A 499 -3.82 18.99 23.83
N ALA A 500 -4.36 18.25 22.88
CA ALA A 500 -3.75 18.02 21.57
C ALA A 500 -4.81 17.77 20.49
N PRO A 501 -4.49 18.01 19.19
CA PRO A 501 -5.35 17.61 18.08
C PRO A 501 -5.55 16.09 18.05
N VAL A 502 -6.80 15.67 17.87
CA VAL A 502 -7.15 14.25 17.72
C VAL A 502 -8.11 14.07 16.54
N LYS A 503 -7.98 12.95 15.83
CA LYS A 503 -8.89 12.56 14.76
C LYS A 503 -9.16 11.06 14.80
N LEU A 504 -10.42 10.67 14.66
CA LEU A 504 -10.85 9.29 14.48
C LEU A 504 -11.34 9.05 13.04
N VAL A 505 -10.92 7.95 12.43
CA VAL A 505 -11.43 7.46 11.15
C VAL A 505 -11.94 6.04 11.34
N ILE A 506 -13.22 5.82 11.01
CA ILE A 506 -13.86 4.50 11.01
C ILE A 506 -13.99 4.02 9.56
N PHE A 507 -13.63 2.76 9.31
CA PHE A 507 -13.73 2.09 8.02
C PHE A 507 -14.90 1.09 8.02
N PRO A 508 -16.03 1.41 7.37
CA PRO A 508 -17.24 0.58 7.46
C PRO A 508 -17.11 -0.79 6.76
N GLY A 509 -17.59 -1.83 7.43
CA GLY A 509 -17.54 -3.23 7.02
C GLY A 509 -16.14 -3.86 7.06
N GLU A 510 -15.16 -3.20 7.66
CA GLU A 510 -13.79 -3.73 7.75
C GLU A 510 -13.57 -4.46 9.08
N PRO A 511 -12.95 -5.66 9.04
CA PRO A 511 -12.51 -6.35 10.25
C PRO A 511 -11.16 -5.78 10.75
N HIS A 512 -10.52 -6.48 11.69
CA HIS A 512 -9.21 -6.08 12.25
C HIS A 512 -8.14 -5.78 11.19
N GLY A 513 -8.11 -6.58 10.12
CA GLY A 513 -7.27 -6.32 8.95
C GLY A 513 -8.09 -5.71 7.83
N LEU A 514 -7.73 -4.50 7.38
CA LEU A 514 -8.41 -3.83 6.26
C LEU A 514 -8.29 -4.66 4.97
N ARG A 515 -9.41 -5.00 4.36
CA ARG A 515 -9.51 -5.80 3.13
C ARG A 515 -9.69 -4.94 1.89
N ARG A 516 -10.50 -3.88 1.92
CA ARG A 516 -10.77 -3.05 0.72
C ARG A 516 -9.56 -2.17 0.43
N LEU A 517 -9.07 -2.22 -0.81
CA LEU A 517 -7.95 -1.40 -1.27
C LEU A 517 -8.20 0.11 -1.10
N SER A 518 -9.45 0.56 -1.25
CA SER A 518 -9.83 1.95 -1.01
C SER A 518 -9.63 2.38 0.44
N HIS A 519 -9.95 1.51 1.41
CA HIS A 519 -9.75 1.77 2.84
C HIS A 519 -8.28 1.69 3.22
N GLN A 520 -7.56 0.68 2.72
CA GLN A 520 -6.10 0.58 2.87
C GLN A 520 -5.39 1.85 2.38
N ARG A 521 -5.74 2.31 1.16
CA ARG A 521 -5.20 3.56 0.60
C ARG A 521 -5.58 4.77 1.45
N ARG A 522 -6.85 4.88 1.85
CA ARG A 522 -7.35 5.99 2.67
C ARG A 522 -6.62 6.08 4.02
N LYS A 523 -6.34 4.94 4.66
CA LYS A 523 -5.55 4.85 5.90
C LYS A 523 -4.18 5.50 5.71
N ILE A 524 -3.42 5.04 4.73
CA ILE A 524 -2.06 5.55 4.45
C ILE A 524 -2.12 7.06 4.10
N GLU A 525 -3.07 7.49 3.26
CA GLU A 525 -3.23 8.90 2.91
C GLU A 525 -3.51 9.79 4.15
N GLU A 526 -4.33 9.31 5.09
CA GLU A 526 -4.62 10.01 6.35
C GLU A 526 -3.38 10.09 7.26
N GLU A 527 -2.64 9.00 7.38
CA GLU A 527 -1.41 8.94 8.17
C GLU A 527 -0.33 9.86 7.62
N LEU A 528 -0.10 9.82 6.31
CA LEU A 528 0.88 10.70 5.64
C LEU A 528 0.47 12.17 5.76
N ALA A 529 -0.82 12.49 5.61
CA ALA A 529 -1.31 13.86 5.80
C ALA A 529 -1.18 14.33 7.26
N TRP A 530 -1.44 13.45 8.23
CA TRP A 530 -1.28 13.76 9.65
C TRP A 530 0.18 14.03 10.01
N LEU A 531 1.10 13.21 9.50
CA LEU A 531 2.54 13.42 9.64
C LEU A 531 2.98 14.72 8.96
N ASP A 532 2.55 14.99 7.73
CA ASP A 532 2.90 16.21 7.02
C ASP A 532 2.46 17.45 7.80
N LYS A 533 1.28 17.42 8.41
CA LYS A 533 0.76 18.52 9.21
C LYS A 533 1.49 18.72 10.53
N TYR A 534 1.54 17.70 11.37
CA TYR A 534 1.95 17.87 12.77
C TYR A 534 3.42 17.54 13.03
N PHE A 535 4.03 16.72 12.18
CA PHE A 535 5.38 16.23 12.39
C PHE A 535 6.40 16.90 11.45
N PHE A 536 6.16 16.82 10.14
CA PHE A 536 7.05 17.41 9.14
C PHE A 536 6.78 18.90 8.88
N LYS A 537 5.60 19.41 9.26
CA LYS A 537 5.16 20.81 9.04
C LYS A 537 5.19 21.22 7.56
N LYS A 538 4.73 20.33 6.68
CA LYS A 538 4.67 20.44 5.21
C LYS A 538 3.24 20.42 4.65
N GLU A 539 2.19 20.56 5.48
CA GLU A 539 0.80 20.53 5.00
C GLU A 539 0.52 21.70 4.04
N GLU A 540 0.26 21.37 2.77
CA GLU A 540 -0.43 22.28 1.86
C GLU A 540 -1.92 22.28 2.20
N LYS A 541 -2.48 23.45 2.56
CA LYS A 541 -3.93 23.62 2.74
C LYS A 541 -4.64 23.51 1.39
N LYS A 542 -4.89 22.29 0.92
CA LYS A 542 -5.72 22.05 -0.25
C LYS A 542 -7.16 22.43 0.07
N ASN A 543 -7.72 23.37 -0.69
CA ASN A 543 -9.12 23.69 -0.59
C ASN A 543 -9.93 22.52 -1.16
N LYS A 544 -10.64 21.79 -0.29
CA LYS A 544 -11.43 20.61 -0.69
C LYS A 544 -12.58 20.95 -1.65
N ALA A 545 -13.02 22.20 -1.70
CA ALA A 545 -14.03 22.66 -2.65
C ALA A 545 -13.43 23.03 -4.01
N LEU A 546 -12.11 23.23 -4.10
CA LEU A 546 -11.43 23.57 -5.35
C LEU A 546 -11.02 22.30 -6.10
N LYS A 547 -11.80 21.94 -7.13
CA LYS A 547 -11.46 20.84 -8.03
C LYS A 547 -10.28 21.25 -8.92
N ALA A 548 -9.20 20.48 -8.90
CA ALA A 548 -8.06 20.70 -9.80
C ALA A 548 -8.51 20.68 -11.27
N GLY A 549 -8.01 21.63 -12.07
CA GLY A 549 -8.39 21.81 -13.47
C GLY A 549 -9.78 22.42 -13.70
N SER A 550 -10.57 22.69 -12.66
CA SER A 550 -11.83 23.44 -12.81
C SER A 550 -11.57 24.87 -13.29
N PRO A 551 -12.55 25.55 -13.90
CA PRO A 551 -12.40 26.95 -14.31
C PRO A 551 -11.91 27.87 -13.17
N LEU A 552 -12.33 27.60 -11.92
CA LEU A 552 -11.87 28.33 -10.74
C LEU A 552 -10.40 28.02 -10.39
N ASP A 553 -9.98 26.75 -10.46
CA ASP A 553 -8.58 26.36 -10.20
C ASP A 553 -7.64 26.92 -11.26
N VAL A 554 -8.04 26.83 -12.54
CA VAL A 554 -7.32 27.44 -13.65
C VAL A 554 -7.24 28.95 -13.42
N ALA A 555 -8.36 29.64 -13.16
CA ALA A 555 -8.37 31.08 -12.94
C ALA A 555 -7.47 31.54 -11.78
N LEU A 556 -7.45 30.81 -10.66
CA LEU A 556 -6.58 31.10 -9.51
C LEU A 556 -5.10 30.88 -9.81
N LYS A 557 -4.76 30.03 -10.78
CA LYS A 557 -3.39 29.73 -11.21
C LYS A 557 -2.90 30.59 -12.39
N LYS A 558 -3.79 31.35 -13.05
CA LYS A 558 -3.40 32.22 -14.18
C LYS A 558 -2.54 33.39 -13.68
N ASP A 559 -1.24 33.29 -13.88
CA ASP A 559 -0.28 34.39 -13.66
C ASP A 559 0.27 34.89 -15.00
N PHE A 560 -0.64 35.35 -15.86
CA PHE A 560 -0.27 35.86 -17.19
C PHE A 560 0.05 37.34 -17.08
N LYS A 561 1.15 37.78 -17.70
CA LYS A 561 1.47 39.21 -17.73
C LYS A 561 0.44 39.94 -18.60
N LYS A 562 -0.12 41.02 -18.07
CA LYS A 562 -1.10 41.87 -18.76
C LYS A 562 -0.65 43.31 -18.70
N ASN A 563 -0.83 44.06 -19.79
CA ASN A 563 -0.66 45.50 -19.76
C ASN A 563 -1.88 46.19 -19.09
N GLU A 564 -1.84 47.52 -18.97
CA GLU A 564 -2.91 48.33 -18.38
C GLU A 564 -4.26 48.20 -19.11
N LYS A 565 -4.24 47.80 -20.40
CA LYS A 565 -5.43 47.53 -21.22
C LYS A 565 -5.94 46.10 -21.09
N GLY A 566 -5.29 45.25 -20.30
CA GLY A 566 -5.65 43.85 -20.09
C GLY A 566 -5.19 42.89 -21.20
N PHE A 567 -4.31 43.33 -22.10
CA PHE A 567 -3.76 42.52 -23.18
C PHE A 567 -2.59 41.68 -22.68
N TYR A 568 -2.56 40.42 -23.09
CA TYR A 568 -1.56 39.45 -22.64
C TYR A 568 -0.23 39.70 -23.34
N GLY A 569 0.87 39.63 -22.60
CA GLY A 569 2.21 39.86 -23.12
C GLY A 569 3.04 40.77 -22.23
N VAL A 570 4.23 41.12 -22.74
CA VAL A 570 5.19 42.01 -22.08
C VAL A 570 5.48 43.21 -22.96
N LEU A 571 5.60 44.39 -22.36
CA LEU A 571 6.04 45.58 -23.09
C LEU A 571 7.57 45.59 -23.16
N ILE A 572 8.11 45.59 -24.39
CA ILE A 572 9.53 45.75 -24.66
C ILE A 572 9.67 46.94 -25.61
N ASN A 573 10.39 47.99 -25.19
CA ASN A 573 10.52 49.25 -25.93
C ASN A 573 9.16 49.87 -26.35
N GLY A 574 8.13 49.69 -25.52
CA GLY A 574 6.76 50.19 -25.81
C GLY A 574 5.92 49.30 -26.72
N ILE A 575 6.47 48.20 -27.26
CA ILE A 575 5.75 47.25 -28.12
C ILE A 575 5.23 46.08 -27.28
N LEU A 576 3.96 45.71 -27.47
CA LEU A 576 3.36 44.54 -26.84
C LEU A 576 3.88 43.26 -27.50
N CYS A 577 4.76 42.56 -26.79
CA CYS A 577 5.42 41.34 -27.25
C CYS A 577 4.79 40.10 -26.60
N PRO A 578 4.85 38.92 -27.27
CA PRO A 578 4.49 37.64 -26.64
C PRO A 578 5.28 37.41 -25.35
N GLU A 579 4.59 36.97 -24.29
CA GLU A 579 5.25 36.48 -23.08
C GLU A 579 5.87 35.10 -23.36
N THR A 580 7.13 34.89 -23.00
CA THR A 580 7.84 33.62 -23.18
C THR A 580 8.04 32.88 -21.85
N VAL A 581 8.09 31.54 -21.92
CA VAL A 581 8.41 30.63 -20.81
C VAL A 581 9.58 29.73 -21.19
N LYS A 582 10.40 29.36 -20.21
CA LYS A 582 11.55 28.48 -20.43
C LYS A 582 11.06 27.04 -20.65
N VAL A 583 11.48 26.44 -21.78
CA VAL A 583 11.29 25.02 -22.09
C VAL A 583 12.61 24.43 -22.56
N GLY A 584 13.17 23.55 -21.74
CA GLY A 584 14.56 23.11 -21.92
C GLY A 584 15.55 24.30 -21.90
N GLU A 585 16.31 24.46 -22.97
CA GLU A 585 17.32 25.53 -23.11
C GLU A 585 16.83 26.77 -23.88
N ILE A 586 15.60 26.74 -24.42
CA ILE A 586 15.00 27.84 -25.19
C ILE A 586 13.83 28.48 -24.44
N GLU A 587 13.38 29.62 -24.93
CA GLU A 587 12.17 30.29 -24.44
C GLU A 587 11.10 30.29 -25.52
N VAL A 588 9.90 29.85 -25.17
CA VAL A 588 8.78 29.64 -26.10
C VAL A 588 7.64 30.55 -25.70
N GLY A 589 6.92 31.11 -26.67
CA GLY A 589 5.69 31.85 -26.42
C GLY A 589 4.75 31.03 -25.54
N ARG A 590 4.36 31.61 -24.41
CA ARG A 590 3.47 30.99 -23.42
C ARG A 590 2.14 30.55 -24.05
N PHE A 591 1.71 31.32 -25.05
CA PHE A 591 0.56 31.07 -25.91
C PHE A 591 0.93 31.38 -27.37
N GLU A 592 0.01 31.12 -28.28
CA GLU A 592 0.05 31.64 -29.64
C GLU A 592 0.02 33.18 -29.64
N VAL A 593 0.55 33.80 -30.69
CA VAL A 593 0.55 35.25 -30.83
C VAL A 593 -0.88 35.75 -30.83
N THR A 594 -1.18 36.73 -29.97
CA THR A 594 -2.56 37.24 -29.83
C THR A 594 -2.87 38.29 -30.90
N ARG A 595 -4.17 38.51 -31.16
CA ARG A 595 -4.63 39.57 -32.07
C ARG A 595 -4.08 40.95 -31.70
N ALA A 596 -4.01 41.30 -30.41
CA ALA A 596 -3.41 42.57 -29.97
C ALA A 596 -1.90 42.67 -30.27
N GLN A 597 -1.14 41.61 -30.00
CA GLN A 597 0.29 41.57 -30.30
C GLN A 597 0.54 41.67 -31.81
N PHE A 598 -0.31 41.05 -32.63
CA PHE A 598 -0.21 41.08 -34.08
C PHE A 598 -0.66 42.42 -34.66
N LEU A 599 -1.61 43.11 -34.03
CA LEU A 599 -2.08 44.42 -34.47
C LEU A 599 -0.99 45.50 -34.37
N GLU A 600 -0.09 45.40 -33.37
CA GLU A 600 1.10 46.28 -33.28
C GLU A 600 1.94 46.20 -34.58
N PHE A 601 2.16 44.98 -35.08
CA PHE A 601 2.87 44.75 -36.34
C PHE A 601 2.11 45.34 -37.55
N LEU A 602 0.81 45.11 -37.64
CA LEU A 602 0.00 45.62 -38.75
C LEU A 602 -0.07 47.16 -38.77
N SER A 603 -0.09 47.79 -37.59
CA SER A 603 -0.21 49.25 -37.46
C SER A 603 0.95 50.00 -38.13
N GLU A 604 2.14 49.41 -38.13
CA GLU A 604 3.36 49.93 -38.78
C GLU A 604 3.55 49.42 -40.22
N ASN A 605 2.75 48.43 -40.65
CA ASN A 605 2.91 47.74 -41.94
C ASN A 605 1.59 47.74 -42.75
N LYS A 606 0.97 48.91 -42.91
CA LYS A 606 -0.36 49.08 -43.53
C LYS A 606 -0.51 48.61 -44.98
N ASN A 607 0.60 48.33 -45.67
CA ASN A 607 0.61 47.86 -47.07
C ASN A 607 0.59 46.32 -47.19
N LEU A 608 0.59 45.58 -46.08
CA LEU A 608 0.49 44.13 -46.11
C LEU A 608 -0.93 43.70 -46.47
N LYS A 609 -1.06 42.60 -47.21
CA LYS A 609 -2.36 41.99 -47.50
C LYS A 609 -2.92 41.38 -46.22
N THR A 610 -4.07 41.87 -45.77
CA THR A 610 -4.74 41.42 -44.54
C THR A 610 -6.10 40.77 -44.78
N ASP A 611 -6.53 40.65 -46.04
CA ASP A 611 -7.86 40.15 -46.44
C ASP A 611 -8.11 38.69 -46.02
N GLU A 612 -7.06 37.96 -45.63
CA GLU A 612 -7.11 36.56 -45.24
C GLU A 612 -7.06 36.33 -43.73
N LEU A 613 -6.83 37.38 -42.94
CA LEU A 613 -6.83 37.30 -41.48
C LEU A 613 -8.26 37.07 -40.95
N TYR A 614 -8.44 36.00 -40.20
CA TYR A 614 -9.76 35.62 -39.72
C TYR A 614 -10.23 36.58 -38.61
N GLY A 615 -11.38 37.22 -38.83
CA GLY A 615 -11.94 38.22 -37.92
C GLY A 615 -11.32 39.61 -38.02
N PHE A 616 -10.53 39.89 -39.06
CA PHE A 616 -9.99 41.23 -39.34
C PHE A 616 -10.85 41.95 -40.39
N LYS A 617 -11.43 43.09 -40.04
CA LYS A 617 -12.30 43.89 -40.92
C LYS A 617 -12.03 45.38 -40.73
N ASP A 618 -12.13 46.17 -41.79
CA ASP A 618 -11.98 47.63 -41.75
C ASP A 618 -10.70 48.12 -41.05
N GLY A 619 -9.61 47.34 -41.18
CA GLY A 619 -8.30 47.67 -40.61
C GLY A 619 -8.14 47.36 -39.12
N ASN A 620 -9.05 46.59 -38.51
CA ASN A 620 -8.93 46.19 -37.10
C ASN A 620 -9.55 44.80 -36.80
N PHE A 621 -9.24 44.25 -35.63
CA PHE A 621 -9.95 43.11 -35.06
C PHE A 621 -11.16 43.57 -34.25
N GLU A 622 -12.17 42.70 -34.12
CA GLU A 622 -13.37 42.99 -33.33
C GLU A 622 -13.02 43.26 -31.84
N PRO A 623 -13.58 44.32 -31.21
CA PRO A 623 -13.34 44.61 -29.80
C PRO A 623 -13.70 43.44 -28.88
N GLY A 624 -12.90 43.20 -27.84
CA GLY A 624 -13.06 42.06 -26.93
C GLY A 624 -12.35 40.78 -27.40
N THR A 625 -11.79 40.77 -28.62
CA THR A 625 -11.05 39.62 -29.17
C THR A 625 -9.54 39.75 -29.07
N GLU A 626 -9.03 40.74 -28.33
CA GLU A 626 -7.62 41.13 -28.30
C GLU A 626 -6.68 40.01 -27.84
N ASN A 627 -7.19 39.14 -26.95
CA ASN A 627 -6.47 37.99 -26.38
C ASN A 627 -6.88 36.65 -27.04
N LEU A 628 -7.60 36.66 -28.15
CA LEU A 628 -7.70 35.48 -29.02
C LEU A 628 -6.38 35.32 -29.78
N PRO A 629 -5.96 34.10 -30.14
CA PRO A 629 -4.85 33.91 -31.06
C PRO A 629 -5.16 34.57 -32.40
N VAL A 630 -4.14 35.15 -33.03
CA VAL A 630 -4.25 35.58 -34.42
C VAL A 630 -4.34 34.33 -35.31
N SER A 631 -5.24 34.35 -36.29
CA SER A 631 -5.48 33.22 -37.17
C SER A 631 -5.82 33.65 -38.59
N GLY A 632 -5.73 32.75 -39.57
CA GLY A 632 -5.71 33.13 -40.99
C GLY A 632 -4.36 33.72 -41.41
N VAL A 633 -3.29 33.44 -40.66
CA VAL A 633 -1.96 33.99 -40.94
C VAL A 633 -1.24 33.08 -41.94
N GLU A 634 -0.77 33.65 -43.03
CA GLU A 634 0.11 32.95 -43.98
C GLU A 634 1.54 32.80 -43.42
N PHE A 635 2.24 31.72 -43.79
CA PHE A 635 3.58 31.42 -43.28
C PHE A 635 4.57 32.58 -43.43
N GLU A 636 4.59 33.22 -44.60
CA GLU A 636 5.45 34.37 -44.90
C GLU A 636 5.15 35.59 -44.01
N LEU A 637 3.89 35.75 -43.61
CA LEU A 637 3.47 36.84 -42.74
C LEU A 637 3.90 36.59 -41.28
N ALA A 638 3.84 35.34 -40.84
CA ALA A 638 4.35 34.92 -39.53
C ALA A 638 5.89 35.09 -39.42
N LEU A 639 6.63 34.81 -40.50
CA LEU A 639 8.07 35.10 -40.58
C LEU A 639 8.36 36.60 -40.47
N LYS A 640 7.67 37.42 -41.26
CA LYS A 640 7.81 38.90 -41.20
C LYS A 640 7.49 39.46 -39.83
N TYR A 641 6.50 38.91 -39.13
CA TYR A 641 6.20 39.28 -37.75
C TYR A 641 7.39 39.00 -36.84
N CYS A 642 8.01 37.81 -36.93
CA CYS A 642 9.18 37.46 -36.11
C CYS A 642 10.38 38.36 -36.41
N GLU A 643 10.63 38.69 -37.68
CA GLU A 643 11.69 39.62 -38.11
C GLU A 643 11.45 41.03 -37.57
N TRP A 644 10.23 41.55 -37.71
CA TRP A 644 9.83 42.85 -37.18
C TRP A 644 9.97 42.91 -35.66
N LEU A 645 9.46 41.89 -34.96
CA LEU A 645 9.53 41.81 -33.51
C LEU A 645 10.98 41.77 -33.03
N SER A 646 11.85 41.05 -33.75
CA SER A 646 13.27 40.99 -33.46
C SER A 646 13.94 42.35 -33.64
N ALA A 647 13.63 43.07 -34.72
CA ALA A 647 14.16 44.40 -35.00
C ALA A 647 13.75 45.44 -33.94
N LYS A 648 12.50 45.37 -33.45
CA LYS A 648 11.95 46.33 -32.47
C LYS A 648 12.47 46.09 -31.05
N THR A 649 12.69 44.84 -30.69
CA THR A 649 13.09 44.45 -29.34
C THR A 649 14.60 44.33 -29.16
N GLY A 650 15.36 44.12 -30.24
CA GLY A 650 16.79 43.77 -30.20
C GLY A 650 17.06 42.33 -29.75
N LEU A 651 16.01 41.53 -29.58
CA LEU A 651 16.02 40.11 -29.25
C LEU A 651 15.78 39.27 -30.51
N LYS A 652 16.15 38.00 -30.52
CA LYS A 652 16.03 37.14 -31.70
C LYS A 652 14.80 36.22 -31.58
N PHE A 653 13.72 36.61 -32.23
CA PHE A 653 12.49 35.82 -32.33
C PHE A 653 12.44 35.06 -33.66
N ARG A 654 11.89 33.84 -33.61
CA ARG A 654 11.63 33.00 -34.79
C ARG A 654 10.39 32.15 -34.59
N LEU A 655 9.95 31.47 -35.65
CA LEU A 655 8.99 30.38 -35.53
C LEU A 655 9.64 29.12 -34.91
N PRO A 656 8.85 28.25 -34.25
CA PRO A 656 9.30 26.93 -33.82
C PRO A 656 9.85 26.10 -34.98
N LYS A 657 10.77 25.19 -34.70
CA LYS A 657 11.21 24.16 -35.67
C LYS A 657 10.32 22.93 -35.56
N GLU A 658 10.18 22.19 -36.66
CA GLU A 658 9.38 20.96 -36.72
C GLU A 658 9.68 19.98 -35.57
N LYS A 659 10.96 19.68 -35.31
CA LYS A 659 11.37 18.78 -34.22
C LYS A 659 11.00 19.31 -32.81
N GLU A 660 11.03 20.63 -32.62
CA GLU A 660 10.65 21.24 -31.35
C GLU A 660 9.14 21.08 -31.13
N MET A 661 8.33 21.33 -32.17
CA MET A 661 6.88 21.10 -32.13
C MET A 661 6.52 19.64 -31.91
N GLU A 662 7.19 18.69 -32.58
CA GLU A 662 6.96 17.26 -32.36
C GLU A 662 7.17 16.85 -30.90
N GLU A 663 8.23 17.37 -30.28
CA GLU A 663 8.50 17.11 -28.86
C GLU A 663 7.38 17.67 -27.97
N TRP A 664 7.01 18.93 -28.14
CA TRP A 664 6.00 19.57 -27.29
C TRP A 664 4.61 18.94 -27.47
N LEU A 665 4.22 18.65 -28.72
CA LEU A 665 2.95 18.00 -29.04
C LEU A 665 2.88 16.59 -28.45
N SER A 666 3.98 15.83 -28.44
CA SER A 666 4.01 14.48 -27.84
C SER A 666 3.74 14.47 -26.33
N LYS A 667 3.97 15.61 -25.66
CA LYS A 667 3.82 15.80 -24.21
C LYS A 667 2.53 16.56 -23.82
N SER A 668 1.77 17.04 -24.81
CA SER A 668 0.59 17.90 -24.60
C SER A 668 -0.66 17.13 -24.13
N SER A 669 -1.58 17.87 -23.51
CA SER A 669 -2.89 17.37 -23.09
C SER A 669 -3.84 17.17 -24.28
N SER A 670 -4.82 16.27 -24.14
CA SER A 670 -5.95 16.14 -25.09
C SER A 670 -7.16 17.00 -24.71
N GLU A 671 -7.17 17.61 -23.52
CA GLU A 671 -8.28 18.42 -23.00
C GLU A 671 -8.07 19.91 -23.30
N GLU A 672 -8.18 20.28 -24.58
CA GLU A 672 -8.00 21.64 -25.08
C GLU A 672 -9.17 22.08 -25.98
N ASN A 673 -9.11 23.31 -26.52
CA ASN A 673 -10.09 23.82 -27.46
C ASN A 673 -10.00 23.10 -28.82
N THR A 674 -10.61 21.93 -28.91
CA THR A 674 -10.71 21.05 -30.08
C THR A 674 -12.18 20.86 -30.48
N LEU A 675 -12.44 20.21 -31.61
CA LEU A 675 -13.83 19.93 -32.00
C LEU A 675 -14.56 19.02 -31.00
N CYS A 676 -13.84 18.09 -30.37
CA CYS A 676 -14.38 17.20 -29.33
C CYS A 676 -14.84 17.98 -28.08
N TYR A 677 -14.14 19.06 -27.72
CA TYR A 677 -14.56 19.93 -26.61
C TYR A 677 -15.93 20.56 -26.90
N TRP A 678 -16.13 21.09 -28.12
CA TRP A 678 -17.40 21.69 -28.52
C TRP A 678 -18.53 20.68 -28.67
N ALA A 679 -18.22 19.45 -29.07
CA ALA A 679 -19.20 18.36 -29.11
C ALA A 679 -19.58 17.84 -27.72
N GLY A 680 -18.71 17.99 -26.72
CA GLY A 680 -18.90 17.47 -25.36
C GLY A 680 -18.59 15.98 -25.22
N TYR A 681 -18.06 15.33 -26.26
CA TYR A 681 -17.64 13.93 -26.27
C TYR A 681 -16.57 13.66 -27.34
N ASN A 682 -15.98 12.46 -27.33
CA ASN A 682 -14.97 12.06 -28.32
C ASN A 682 -15.65 11.66 -29.63
N LEU A 683 -15.51 12.52 -30.65
CA LEU A 683 -16.02 12.29 -31.99
C LEU A 683 -15.15 11.29 -32.77
N ASN A 684 -15.79 10.47 -33.60
CA ASN A 684 -15.13 9.78 -34.71
C ASN A 684 -15.16 10.61 -36.00
N ILE A 685 -14.53 10.11 -37.07
CA ILE A 685 -14.37 10.86 -38.34
C ILE A 685 -15.73 11.11 -39.01
N ASP A 686 -16.61 10.12 -39.03
CA ASP A 686 -17.93 10.21 -39.68
C ASP A 686 -18.81 11.24 -38.94
N GLU A 687 -18.80 11.22 -37.60
CA GLU A 687 -19.54 12.19 -36.77
C GLU A 687 -19.01 13.62 -36.96
N ALA A 688 -17.70 13.81 -37.13
CA ALA A 688 -17.12 15.11 -37.40
C ALA A 688 -17.56 15.66 -38.77
N GLU A 689 -17.73 14.81 -39.78
CA GLU A 689 -18.26 15.18 -41.09
C GLU A 689 -19.74 15.57 -41.00
N GLU A 690 -20.54 14.84 -40.23
CA GLU A 690 -21.96 15.17 -40.00
C GLU A 690 -22.16 16.53 -39.32
N LEU A 691 -21.22 16.95 -38.47
CA LEU A 691 -21.27 18.24 -37.76
C LEU A 691 -20.83 19.43 -38.62
N GLU A 692 -20.28 19.22 -39.81
CA GLU A 692 -19.64 20.26 -40.62
C GLU A 692 -20.58 21.42 -40.99
N GLU A 693 -21.85 21.13 -41.32
CA GLU A 693 -22.84 22.18 -41.63
C GLU A 693 -23.17 23.03 -40.40
N LYS A 694 -23.27 22.42 -39.22
CA LYS A 694 -23.52 23.12 -37.95
C LYS A 694 -22.33 23.98 -37.54
N ILE A 695 -21.12 23.49 -37.80
CA ILE A 695 -19.90 24.26 -37.54
C ILE A 695 -19.83 25.49 -38.46
N LYS A 696 -20.12 25.36 -39.75
CA LYS A 696 -20.19 26.51 -40.69
C LYS A 696 -21.22 27.55 -40.26
N GLU A 697 -22.37 27.12 -39.75
CA GLU A 697 -23.37 28.03 -39.18
C GLU A 697 -22.80 28.84 -38.00
N LEU A 698 -22.03 28.19 -37.13
CA LEU A 698 -21.43 28.81 -35.94
C LEU A 698 -20.27 29.76 -36.30
N GLU A 699 -19.46 29.39 -37.28
CA GLU A 699 -18.35 30.20 -37.82
C GLU A 699 -18.81 31.52 -38.43
N SER A 700 -20.06 31.58 -38.92
CA SER A 700 -20.67 32.82 -39.43
C SER A 700 -21.14 33.78 -38.33
N LYS A 701 -21.20 33.32 -37.07
CA LYS A 701 -21.73 34.08 -35.92
C LYS A 701 -20.67 34.46 -34.90
N GLU A 702 -20.02 33.48 -34.26
CA GLU A 702 -19.18 33.70 -33.07
C GLU A 702 -17.78 33.04 -33.17
N GLY A 703 -17.54 32.15 -34.15
CA GLY A 703 -16.26 31.42 -34.29
C GLY A 703 -16.02 30.38 -33.18
N LEU A 704 -15.05 29.47 -33.38
CA LEU A 704 -14.69 28.44 -32.37
C LEU A 704 -13.40 28.75 -31.59
N ILE A 705 -12.80 29.91 -31.81
CA ILE A 705 -11.55 30.31 -31.19
C ILE A 705 -11.84 30.91 -29.81
N LEU A 706 -11.17 30.41 -28.77
CA LEU A 706 -11.28 30.90 -27.41
C LEU A 706 -10.08 31.78 -27.05
N ARG A 707 -10.20 32.50 -25.93
CA ARG A 707 -9.09 33.28 -25.38
C ARG A 707 -7.91 32.35 -25.08
N VAL A 708 -6.70 32.78 -25.41
CA VAL A 708 -5.51 31.99 -25.07
C VAL A 708 -5.42 31.76 -23.55
N GLY A 709 -4.96 30.58 -23.17
CA GLY A 709 -4.87 30.13 -21.78
C GLY A 709 -6.24 29.92 -21.13
N THR A 710 -7.28 29.57 -21.88
CA THR A 710 -8.60 29.20 -21.32
C THR A 710 -8.49 27.92 -20.50
N PHE A 711 -7.77 26.93 -21.01
CA PHE A 711 -7.54 25.63 -20.39
C PHE A 711 -6.28 25.63 -19.52
N SER A 712 -6.00 24.49 -18.88
CA SER A 712 -4.74 24.28 -18.16
C SER A 712 -3.56 24.22 -19.13
N PRO A 713 -2.31 24.52 -18.69
CA PRO A 713 -1.17 24.44 -19.58
C PRO A 713 -0.96 23.03 -20.12
N SER A 714 -0.65 22.96 -21.41
CA SER A 714 -0.38 21.76 -22.19
C SER A 714 0.95 21.11 -21.79
N TYR A 715 2.01 21.91 -21.59
CA TYR A 715 3.36 21.43 -21.25
C TYR A 715 4.23 22.56 -20.70
N GLU A 716 4.93 22.39 -19.56
CA GLU A 716 5.89 23.37 -19.00
C GLU A 716 5.42 24.84 -19.00
N ASN A 717 4.14 25.06 -18.64
CA ASN A 717 3.44 26.37 -18.69
C ASN A 717 3.22 26.97 -20.08
N ILE A 718 3.47 26.22 -21.15
CA ILE A 718 2.96 26.48 -22.49
C ILE A 718 1.50 26.02 -22.55
N TYR A 719 0.64 26.85 -23.12
CA TYR A 719 -0.77 26.58 -23.31
C TYR A 719 -1.12 26.44 -24.79
N ASP A 720 -2.28 25.84 -25.03
CA ASP A 720 -2.95 25.77 -26.33
C ASP A 720 -2.07 25.12 -27.42
N LEU A 721 -1.24 24.12 -27.07
CA LEU A 721 -0.40 23.40 -28.04
C LEU A 721 -1.23 22.53 -29.00
N ASN A 722 -2.39 22.06 -28.56
CA ASN A 722 -3.31 21.21 -29.29
C ASN A 722 -4.74 21.78 -29.22
N GLY A 723 -4.88 23.10 -29.28
CA GLY A 723 -6.14 23.79 -29.14
C GLY A 723 -6.12 25.18 -29.74
N ASN A 724 -7.32 25.75 -29.93
CA ASN A 724 -7.59 27.00 -30.65
C ASN A 724 -7.17 26.94 -32.12
N VAL A 725 -5.87 27.03 -32.41
CA VAL A 725 -5.31 27.11 -33.76
C VAL A 725 -4.16 26.12 -33.95
N SER A 726 -4.08 25.53 -35.14
CA SER A 726 -2.87 24.85 -35.57
C SER A 726 -1.79 25.89 -35.88
N GLU A 727 -0.54 25.50 -35.78
CA GLU A 727 0.56 26.47 -35.78
C GLU A 727 1.58 26.26 -36.88
N TRP A 728 2.07 27.38 -37.42
CA TRP A 728 3.21 27.39 -38.30
C TRP A 728 4.52 27.07 -37.58
N CYS A 729 5.27 26.13 -38.15
CA CYS A 729 6.66 25.85 -37.80
C CYS A 729 7.55 25.81 -39.06
N ILE A 730 8.85 25.88 -38.84
CA ILE A 730 9.87 25.76 -39.87
C ILE A 730 10.20 24.27 -40.05
N GLY A 731 9.77 23.70 -41.18
CA GLY A 731 10.06 22.34 -41.59
C GLY A 731 11.32 22.21 -42.45
N GLU A 732 11.52 21.03 -43.01
CA GLU A 732 12.67 20.74 -43.89
C GLU A 732 12.76 21.72 -45.08
N GLY A 733 13.99 22.19 -45.35
CA GLY A 733 14.26 23.14 -46.43
C GLY A 733 13.73 24.56 -46.19
N ASN A 734 13.49 24.96 -44.94
CA ASN A 734 12.93 26.25 -44.54
C ASN A 734 11.51 26.53 -45.08
N LYS A 735 10.74 25.46 -45.37
CA LYS A 735 9.34 25.58 -45.77
C LYS A 735 8.43 25.58 -44.55
N GLY A 736 7.31 26.30 -44.64
CA GLY A 736 6.29 26.28 -43.60
C GLY A 736 5.59 24.93 -43.50
N LYS A 737 5.46 24.42 -42.28
CA LYS A 737 4.66 23.24 -41.95
C LYS A 737 3.67 23.60 -40.85
N VAL A 738 2.43 23.15 -40.99
CA VAL A 738 1.37 23.33 -39.98
C VAL A 738 1.38 22.11 -39.06
N MET A 739 1.38 22.32 -37.75
CA MET A 739 1.38 21.27 -36.73
C MET A 739 0.45 21.62 -35.56
N GLY A 740 0.05 20.62 -34.78
CA GLY A 740 -0.83 20.79 -33.62
C GLY A 740 -2.32 20.84 -34.01
N LEU A 741 -3.18 20.37 -33.10
CA LEU A 741 -4.63 20.41 -33.29
C LEU A 741 -5.19 21.83 -33.11
N SER A 742 -6.32 22.09 -33.76
CA SER A 742 -7.09 23.33 -33.62
C SER A 742 -8.52 23.04 -33.12
N ALA A 743 -9.31 24.09 -32.93
CA ALA A 743 -10.74 23.99 -32.64
C ALA A 743 -11.56 23.22 -33.71
N ARG A 744 -10.98 22.95 -34.89
CA ARG A 744 -11.61 22.17 -35.97
C ARG A 744 -11.12 20.74 -36.08
N ASN A 745 -10.09 20.36 -35.34
CA ASN A 745 -9.58 19.00 -35.40
C ASN A 745 -10.25 18.12 -34.33
N ILE A 746 -10.47 16.85 -34.67
CA ILE A 746 -10.79 15.81 -33.69
C ILE A 746 -9.52 15.34 -32.98
N CYS A 747 -9.65 14.92 -31.73
CA CYS A 747 -8.54 14.35 -30.97
C CYS A 747 -8.45 12.82 -31.17
N ASP A 748 -8.04 12.37 -32.36
CA ASP A 748 -7.79 10.93 -32.63
C ASP A 748 -6.30 10.66 -32.92
N LYS A 749 -5.63 9.97 -31.99
CA LYS A 749 -4.21 9.60 -32.12
C LYS A 749 -3.91 8.61 -33.24
N ARG A 750 -4.93 7.96 -33.82
CA ARG A 750 -4.81 7.01 -34.93
C ARG A 750 -4.88 7.72 -36.29
N GLN A 751 -5.37 8.95 -36.33
CA GLN A 751 -5.54 9.71 -37.56
C GLN A 751 -4.22 10.39 -37.95
N ILE A 752 -3.89 10.34 -39.24
CA ILE A 752 -2.82 11.17 -39.80
C ILE A 752 -3.28 12.62 -39.71
N PHE A 753 -2.44 13.49 -39.13
CA PHE A 753 -2.75 14.90 -38.98
C PHE A 753 -3.17 15.53 -40.32
N LYS A 754 -4.33 16.19 -40.31
CA LYS A 754 -4.86 16.97 -41.43
C LYS A 754 -4.95 18.43 -41.00
N ALA A 755 -4.25 19.30 -41.73
CA ALA A 755 -4.29 20.73 -41.47
C ALA A 755 -5.74 21.25 -41.53
N PRO A 756 -6.16 22.12 -40.59
CA PRO A 756 -7.50 22.70 -40.61
C PRO A 756 -7.63 23.75 -41.72
N SER A 757 -8.81 24.35 -41.85
CA SER A 757 -8.97 25.51 -42.71
C SER A 757 -8.06 26.64 -42.25
N LYS A 758 -7.62 27.50 -43.18
CA LYS A 758 -6.70 28.61 -42.90
C LYS A 758 -7.13 29.51 -41.74
N ASN A 759 -8.44 29.65 -41.52
CA ASN A 759 -9.02 30.44 -40.43
C ASN A 759 -8.60 29.95 -39.02
N TYR A 760 -8.10 28.72 -38.91
CA TYR A 760 -7.63 28.12 -37.65
C TYR A 760 -6.14 27.80 -37.71
N ILE A 761 -5.39 28.53 -38.54
CA ILE A 761 -3.94 28.47 -38.58
C ILE A 761 -3.37 29.79 -38.04
N GLY A 762 -2.58 29.69 -36.98
CA GLY A 762 -1.87 30.77 -36.33
C GLY A 762 -0.39 30.41 -36.13
N PHE A 763 0.25 31.01 -35.13
CA PHE A 763 1.63 30.70 -34.79
C PHE A 763 2.00 31.19 -33.39
N ARG A 764 3.02 30.58 -32.80
CA ARG A 764 3.75 31.12 -31.64
C ARG A 764 5.19 31.48 -32.02
N VAL A 765 5.88 32.15 -31.10
CA VAL A 765 7.28 32.54 -31.28
C VAL A 765 8.21 31.75 -30.36
N VAL A 766 9.46 31.61 -30.77
CA VAL A 766 10.57 31.13 -29.93
C VAL A 766 11.59 32.25 -29.83
N LEU A 767 12.01 32.54 -28.62
CA LEU A 767 13.09 33.48 -28.32
C LEU A 767 14.40 32.70 -28.18
N GLU A 768 15.35 32.96 -29.09
CA GLU A 768 16.71 32.42 -29.00
C GLU A 768 17.55 33.28 -28.06
N LYS A 769 18.24 32.65 -27.10
CA LYS A 769 19.28 33.34 -26.33
C LYS A 769 20.48 33.62 -27.23
N LYS A 770 21.02 34.84 -27.11
CA LYS A 770 22.24 35.26 -27.81
C LYS A 770 23.44 34.41 -27.43
#